data_AF-A0AA86ZUQ1-F1
#
_entry.id   AF-A0AA86ZUQ1-F1
#
_cell.length_a   1.000
_cell.length_b   1.000
_cell.length_c   1.000
_cell.angle_alpha   90.00
_cell.angle_beta   90.00
_cell.angle_gamma   90.00
#
_symmetry.space_group_name_H-M   'P 1'
#
loop_
_entity.id
_entity.type
_entity.pdbx_description
1 polymer ?
#
loop_
_entity_poly.entity_id
_entity_poly.type
_entity_poly.pdbx_seq_one_letter_code
_entity_poly.pdbx_strand_id
1 'polypeptide(L)'
;MNNIPTINNNGQPYYFPADIAKEGEGYVRLSNFFKVRVNDNGKVLPFKWYDQGRVMNVHGFIPFIQGAVGKHYEDPDTNEIIMAPDALYREWQGSMEDAHDGGVMDYILEDQMFPQEGIFKGHFGLKDGNGNVLTSVNIVFEVLGNDLRIGNTYKYYSSRLDSLEREYQVKTEQMVADGNQKIAQLIVETKTNIDTSLQTSRENLDALNGEIRANRAEQENISQHLAGTQQQIKNYDIVTRPEFQTGMDTMNSAINQRLSQMKTNPIAVANAGELTTNYPNGADGIFITADTGHKWVYLYGAWKDCGNYQAIGIENSELAPLKVQIQKQEGEINQNTNDIGLNSLGIKKNSIDIQNLEGAGHLMDILLVDDFGNHITDDYGNRIGGYKWLPLTDVTLTQAGLPADGQAVGEAIKNATSFKPEKYGMPVLYLWGSNILSLKDKSKTLKNEVTYSFPAYGVSGTVEKFKVQGASSVALPKKNYTLNLDKSFQAFSGYGKNHKYVIKANYTEPSQALNVVGARLWGSIRATHRTADTGILNTNGDQLVDDKGNRIIAETDPQLSIGGTYGAVDGFPIGVYINGQYWGIYTFNIPKDDWMAKMPKESKNKYAIIDTIWTPQGAFLKETNLKDDQMELQFCSTKDTDWAKDSVNELIRAVLAHYDTVDDFNKAVSPLLDLDSAIDYYIFSVLVDNDDGIFRNYLLQTFDGKKWYFAAYDLDSIFGRTPDFLEHMPAKSDTDDWRDHGVTFENVTNANRLMYQLWKFYKDEILKRTKALIDGVMSDSAVDTAFVDFVRHIPVKAFDAELDVWPYTPNTSVDNVNRIGRWYMQRMAWIKNRYFNN
;
A
#
# COMPACT_ATOMS: atom_id res chain seq x y z
N MET A 1 -41.43 -19.33 25.20
CA MET A 1 -41.14 -19.47 23.75
C MET A 1 -42.04 -18.49 23.05
N ASN A 2 -41.47 -17.43 22.49
CA ASN A 2 -42.27 -16.33 21.91
C ASN A 2 -42.68 -16.66 20.48
N ASN A 3 -43.76 -16.02 20.01
CA ASN A 3 -44.42 -16.28 18.74
C ASN A 3 -43.46 -16.46 17.55
N ILE A 4 -43.34 -17.69 17.06
CA ILE A 4 -42.88 -17.95 15.70
C ILE A 4 -44.07 -17.62 14.78
N PRO A 5 -43.93 -16.71 13.78
CA PRO A 5 -44.98 -16.49 12.80
C PRO A 5 -45.30 -17.79 12.07
N THR A 6 -46.55 -18.26 12.16
CA THR A 6 -46.94 -19.53 11.56
C THR A 6 -46.98 -19.42 10.04
N ILE A 7 -46.26 -20.29 9.33
CA ILE A 7 -46.31 -20.44 7.87
C ILE A 7 -47.66 -21.01 7.34
N ASN A 8 -48.69 -21.01 8.17
CA ASN A 8 -50.01 -21.55 7.90
C ASN A 8 -51.03 -20.40 7.98
N ASN A 9 -51.86 -20.22 6.95
CA ASN A 9 -52.91 -19.20 6.89
C ASN A 9 -54.19 -19.57 7.67
N ASN A 10 -54.10 -20.50 8.63
CA ASN A 10 -55.20 -20.93 9.50
C ASN A 10 -56.49 -21.30 8.75
N GLY A 11 -56.37 -21.86 7.54
CA GLY A 11 -57.50 -22.28 6.70
C GLY A 11 -58.32 -21.16 6.05
N GLN A 12 -57.88 -19.89 6.13
CA GLN A 12 -58.56 -18.80 5.42
C GLN A 12 -58.30 -18.89 3.91
N PRO A 13 -59.33 -18.93 3.05
CA PRO A 13 -59.15 -18.91 1.60
C PRO A 13 -58.76 -17.50 1.13
N TYR A 14 -57.57 -17.37 0.53
CA TYR A 14 -57.19 -16.16 -0.19
C TYR A 14 -57.83 -16.15 -1.58
N TYR A 15 -58.45 -15.04 -1.95
CA TYR A 15 -58.88 -14.74 -3.32
C TYR A 15 -58.42 -13.33 -3.71
N PHE A 16 -58.19 -13.12 -5.01
CA PHE A 16 -57.79 -11.83 -5.56
C PHE A 16 -58.99 -11.11 -6.17
N PRO A 17 -59.33 -9.88 -5.75
CA PRO A 17 -60.40 -9.13 -6.37
C PRO A 17 -59.97 -8.64 -7.77
N ALA A 18 -60.79 -8.89 -8.78
CA ALA A 18 -60.64 -8.30 -10.11
C ALA A 18 -61.96 -7.64 -10.54
N ASP A 19 -61.89 -6.40 -10.99
CA ASP A 19 -63.03 -5.67 -11.54
C ASP A 19 -62.85 -5.45 -13.04
N ILE A 20 -63.88 -5.77 -13.84
CA ILE A 20 -63.84 -5.59 -15.29
C ILE A 20 -63.84 -4.11 -15.71
N ALA A 21 -64.26 -3.20 -14.82
CA ALA A 21 -64.21 -1.75 -15.05
C ALA A 21 -62.78 -1.18 -14.99
N LYS A 22 -61.84 -1.87 -14.32
CA LYS A 22 -60.41 -1.50 -14.23
C LYS A 22 -60.13 -0.08 -13.71
N GLU A 23 -60.98 0.43 -12.83
CA GLU A 23 -60.80 1.73 -12.18
C GLU A 23 -59.64 1.67 -11.17
N GLY A 24 -58.42 2.05 -11.59
CA GLY A 24 -57.23 2.03 -10.74
C GLY A 24 -55.90 2.03 -11.50
N GLU A 25 -54.84 1.51 -10.86
CA GLU A 25 -53.51 1.36 -11.46
C GLU A 25 -53.52 0.37 -12.63
N GLY A 26 -52.71 0.63 -13.67
CA GLY A 26 -52.68 -0.19 -14.89
C GLY A 26 -52.18 -1.63 -14.71
N TYR A 27 -51.57 -1.94 -13.57
CA TYR A 27 -51.17 -3.28 -13.18
C TYR A 27 -51.15 -3.45 -11.65
N VAL A 28 -51.21 -4.70 -11.16
CA VAL A 28 -51.14 -5.05 -9.73
C VAL A 28 -50.05 -6.10 -9.50
N ARG A 29 -49.18 -5.88 -8.51
CA ARG A 29 -48.11 -6.82 -8.13
C ARG A 29 -48.58 -7.79 -7.04
N LEU A 30 -48.72 -9.08 -7.36
CA LEU A 30 -49.18 -10.11 -6.41
C LEU A 30 -48.06 -10.73 -5.56
N SER A 31 -46.79 -10.46 -5.84
CA SER A 31 -45.61 -11.03 -5.15
C SER A 31 -45.58 -10.87 -3.62
N ASN A 32 -46.38 -9.95 -3.07
CA ASN A 32 -46.51 -9.73 -1.62
C ASN A 32 -47.49 -10.72 -0.96
N PHE A 33 -48.45 -11.26 -1.72
CA PHE A 33 -49.57 -12.08 -1.24
C PHE A 33 -49.51 -13.51 -1.78
N PHE A 34 -48.92 -13.69 -2.95
CA PHE A 34 -48.76 -14.97 -3.63
C PHE A 34 -47.26 -15.29 -3.77
N LYS A 35 -46.83 -16.41 -3.18
CA LYS A 35 -45.43 -16.86 -3.20
C LYS A 35 -45.36 -18.23 -3.87
N VAL A 36 -44.51 -18.33 -4.87
CA VAL A 36 -44.29 -19.51 -5.72
C VAL A 36 -42.80 -19.71 -5.99
N ARG A 37 -42.44 -20.96 -6.25
CA ARG A 37 -41.08 -21.41 -6.57
C ARG A 37 -40.99 -21.90 -8.00
N VAL A 38 -39.76 -21.94 -8.50
CA VAL A 38 -39.41 -22.62 -9.76
C VAL A 38 -39.85 -24.10 -9.66
N ASN A 39 -40.58 -24.58 -10.67
CA ASN A 39 -41.21 -25.91 -10.75
C ASN A 39 -42.44 -26.14 -9.87
N ASP A 40 -43.05 -25.13 -9.24
CA ASP A 40 -44.44 -25.27 -8.79
C ASP A 40 -45.34 -25.58 -10.00
N ASN A 41 -46.35 -26.44 -9.86
CA ASN A 41 -47.24 -26.80 -10.97
C ASN A 41 -48.65 -27.11 -10.44
N GLY A 42 -49.68 -26.84 -11.24
CA GLY A 42 -51.09 -27.04 -10.85
C GLY A 42 -51.54 -26.11 -9.72
N LYS A 43 -50.93 -24.94 -9.56
CA LYS A 43 -51.20 -24.05 -8.43
C LYS A 43 -52.49 -23.26 -8.67
N VAL A 44 -53.56 -23.66 -7.99
CA VAL A 44 -54.85 -22.93 -8.00
C VAL A 44 -54.70 -21.55 -7.34
N LEU A 45 -55.24 -20.54 -8.02
CA LEU A 45 -55.29 -19.13 -7.63
C LEU A 45 -56.72 -18.59 -7.80
N PRO A 46 -57.51 -18.47 -6.72
CA PRO A 46 -58.89 -17.99 -6.81
C PRO A 46 -58.95 -16.48 -7.07
N PHE A 47 -59.78 -16.05 -8.02
CA PHE A 47 -60.12 -14.65 -8.27
C PHE A 47 -61.60 -14.40 -8.03
N LYS A 48 -61.94 -13.33 -7.32
CA LYS A 48 -63.33 -12.89 -7.14
C LYS A 48 -63.61 -11.74 -8.08
N TRP A 49 -64.58 -11.93 -8.97
CA TRP A 49 -64.88 -10.98 -10.04
C TRP A 49 -65.98 -9.99 -9.67
N TYR A 50 -65.77 -8.76 -10.12
CA TYR A 50 -66.65 -7.62 -9.93
C TYR A 50 -66.89 -6.91 -11.25
N ASP A 51 -68.04 -6.23 -11.33
CA ASP A 51 -68.37 -5.25 -12.36
C ASP A 51 -68.83 -3.97 -11.64
N GLN A 52 -68.04 -2.90 -11.75
CA GLN A 52 -68.29 -1.61 -11.09
C GLN A 52 -68.53 -1.76 -9.57
N GLY A 53 -67.68 -2.54 -8.91
CA GLY A 53 -67.72 -2.82 -7.47
C GLY A 53 -68.80 -3.83 -7.05
N ARG A 54 -69.61 -4.37 -7.97
CA ARG A 54 -70.66 -5.38 -7.68
C ARG A 54 -70.17 -6.77 -8.04
N VAL A 55 -70.39 -7.74 -7.15
CA VAL A 55 -69.99 -9.14 -7.40
C VAL A 55 -70.66 -9.67 -8.66
N MET A 56 -69.86 -10.14 -9.61
CA MET A 56 -70.32 -10.66 -10.90
C MET A 56 -70.67 -12.16 -10.77
N ASN A 57 -71.68 -12.62 -11.51
CA ASN A 57 -71.88 -14.06 -11.68
C ASN A 57 -70.89 -14.60 -12.72
N VAL A 58 -70.04 -15.55 -12.32
CA VAL A 58 -68.99 -16.14 -13.16
C VAL A 58 -69.37 -17.50 -13.75
N HIS A 59 -70.52 -18.07 -13.36
CA HIS A 59 -71.04 -19.31 -13.94
C HIS A 59 -71.30 -19.16 -15.44
N GLY A 60 -70.79 -20.09 -16.25
CA GLY A 60 -70.89 -20.06 -17.71
C GLY A 60 -69.76 -19.32 -18.43
N PHE A 61 -68.79 -18.77 -17.69
CA PHE A 61 -67.51 -18.32 -18.24
C PHE A 61 -66.44 -19.40 -18.13
N ILE A 62 -65.41 -19.30 -18.97
CA ILE A 62 -64.20 -20.11 -18.92
C ILE A 62 -63.02 -19.20 -18.51
N PRO A 63 -62.23 -19.53 -17.48
CA PRO A 63 -61.07 -18.75 -17.09
C PRO A 63 -59.92 -18.93 -18.09
N PHE A 64 -59.15 -17.87 -18.31
CA PHE A 64 -57.89 -17.94 -19.04
C PHE A 64 -56.84 -16.97 -18.46
N ILE A 65 -55.56 -17.29 -18.70
CA ILE A 65 -54.41 -16.46 -18.35
C ILE A 65 -53.63 -16.20 -19.65
N GLN A 66 -53.18 -14.98 -19.87
CA GLN A 66 -52.29 -14.63 -20.99
C GLN A 66 -51.20 -13.65 -20.53
N GLY A 67 -49.94 -13.91 -20.84
CA GLY A 67 -48.82 -13.07 -20.42
C GLY A 67 -47.47 -13.48 -21.00
N ALA A 68 -46.41 -12.82 -20.55
CA ALA A 68 -45.04 -13.17 -20.87
C ALA A 68 -44.23 -13.45 -19.59
N VAL A 69 -43.31 -14.42 -19.68
CA VAL A 69 -42.37 -14.77 -18.61
C VAL A 69 -40.94 -14.47 -19.03
N GLY A 70 -40.16 -13.86 -18.14
CA GLY A 70 -38.73 -13.61 -18.37
C GLY A 70 -38.22 -12.35 -17.69
N LYS A 71 -37.06 -11.88 -18.14
CA LYS A 71 -36.44 -10.64 -17.64
C LYS A 71 -37.28 -9.43 -18.03
N HIS A 72 -37.14 -8.35 -17.27
CA HIS A 72 -37.82 -7.09 -17.51
C HIS A 72 -36.88 -5.93 -17.17
N TYR A 73 -37.21 -4.75 -17.65
CA TYR A 73 -36.75 -3.48 -17.08
C TYR A 73 -37.97 -2.67 -16.64
N GLU A 74 -37.76 -1.75 -15.71
CA GLU A 74 -38.78 -0.78 -15.29
C GLU A 74 -38.35 0.58 -15.81
N ASP A 75 -39.21 1.22 -16.60
CA ASP A 75 -38.97 2.54 -17.16
C ASP A 75 -38.96 3.58 -16.01
N PRO A 76 -37.87 4.35 -15.82
CA PRO A 76 -37.67 5.15 -14.63
C PRO A 76 -38.54 6.43 -14.58
N ASP A 77 -39.11 6.85 -15.71
CA ASP A 77 -39.94 8.06 -15.81
C ASP A 77 -41.44 7.73 -15.69
N THR A 78 -41.84 6.51 -16.07
CA THR A 78 -43.24 6.07 -16.11
C THR A 78 -43.60 4.94 -15.13
N ASN A 79 -42.61 4.29 -14.52
CA ASN A 79 -42.74 3.05 -13.73
C ASN A 79 -43.44 1.91 -14.52
N GLU A 80 -43.36 1.92 -15.86
CA GLU A 80 -43.86 0.82 -16.67
C GLU A 80 -42.84 -0.34 -16.69
N ILE A 81 -43.34 -1.54 -16.37
CA ILE A 81 -42.60 -2.79 -16.51
C ILE A 81 -42.59 -3.21 -17.98
N ILE A 82 -41.43 -3.17 -18.63
CA ILE A 82 -41.27 -3.60 -20.02
C ILE A 82 -40.52 -4.94 -20.03
N MET A 83 -41.15 -5.95 -20.62
CA MET A 83 -40.55 -7.29 -20.74
C MET A 83 -39.40 -7.27 -21.76
N ALA A 84 -38.34 -8.02 -21.48
CA ALA A 84 -37.19 -8.13 -22.37
C ALA A 84 -37.59 -8.79 -23.72
N PRO A 85 -36.86 -8.53 -24.82
CA PRO A 85 -37.20 -9.07 -26.15
C PRO A 85 -37.18 -10.61 -26.26
N ASP A 86 -36.52 -11.29 -25.31
CA ASP A 86 -36.44 -12.74 -25.18
C ASP A 86 -37.48 -13.34 -24.22
N ALA A 87 -38.38 -12.52 -23.65
CA ALA A 87 -39.46 -12.98 -22.80
C ALA A 87 -40.43 -13.90 -23.57
N LEU A 88 -40.80 -15.02 -22.94
CA LEU A 88 -41.56 -16.09 -23.58
C LEU A 88 -43.05 -15.92 -23.29
N TYR A 89 -43.88 -15.87 -24.33
CA TYR A 89 -45.34 -15.82 -24.18
C TYR A 89 -45.89 -17.12 -23.57
N ARG A 90 -46.91 -16.98 -22.72
CA ARG A 90 -47.61 -18.06 -22.00
C ARG A 90 -49.10 -17.80 -21.98
N GLU A 91 -49.85 -18.87 -22.17
CA GLU A 91 -51.29 -18.89 -22.00
C GLU A 91 -51.74 -20.15 -21.25
N TRP A 92 -52.89 -20.06 -20.59
CA TRP A 92 -53.59 -21.19 -19.97
C TRP A 92 -55.10 -20.95 -20.10
N GLN A 93 -55.87 -22.02 -20.20
CA GLN A 93 -57.33 -21.96 -20.25
C GLN A 93 -57.92 -23.13 -19.43
N GLY A 94 -58.85 -22.82 -18.53
CA GLY A 94 -59.60 -23.80 -17.76
C GLY A 94 -60.91 -24.20 -18.42
N SER A 95 -61.93 -24.41 -17.58
CA SER A 95 -63.26 -24.91 -17.93
C SER A 95 -64.36 -24.09 -17.25
N MET A 96 -65.63 -24.43 -17.50
CA MET A 96 -66.75 -23.85 -16.74
C MET A 96 -66.90 -24.46 -15.33
N GLU A 97 -66.17 -25.54 -15.01
CA GLU A 97 -66.21 -26.21 -13.69
C GLU A 97 -65.36 -25.48 -12.64
N ASP A 98 -64.48 -24.56 -13.07
CA ASP A 98 -63.65 -23.71 -12.20
C ASP A 98 -64.43 -22.54 -11.56
N ALA A 99 -65.73 -22.42 -11.86
CA ALA A 99 -66.62 -21.37 -11.38
C ALA A 99 -67.33 -21.76 -10.07
N HIS A 100 -67.24 -20.87 -9.07
CA HIS A 100 -67.82 -21.03 -7.74
C HIS A 100 -68.85 -19.94 -7.40
N ASP A 101 -69.76 -20.28 -6.51
CA ASP A 101 -70.77 -19.35 -5.99
C ASP A 101 -70.16 -18.11 -5.33
N GLY A 102 -70.87 -16.99 -5.43
CA GLY A 102 -70.38 -15.71 -4.92
C GLY A 102 -69.31 -15.06 -5.79
N GLY A 103 -69.23 -15.43 -7.07
CA GLY A 103 -68.43 -14.75 -8.10
C GLY A 103 -66.95 -15.09 -8.08
N VAL A 104 -66.57 -16.29 -7.61
CA VAL A 104 -65.17 -16.72 -7.53
C VAL A 104 -64.87 -17.68 -8.68
N MET A 105 -63.76 -17.47 -9.37
CA MET A 105 -63.27 -18.30 -10.47
C MET A 105 -61.84 -18.73 -10.16
N ASP A 106 -61.56 -20.03 -10.30
CA ASP A 106 -60.23 -20.58 -10.08
C ASP A 106 -59.36 -20.53 -11.35
N TYR A 107 -58.08 -20.19 -11.16
CA TYR A 107 -57.08 -20.14 -12.21
C TYR A 107 -55.92 -21.06 -11.86
N ILE A 108 -55.57 -21.99 -12.74
CA ILE A 108 -54.51 -22.95 -12.48
C ILE A 108 -53.23 -22.45 -13.14
N LEU A 109 -52.21 -22.16 -12.32
CA LEU A 109 -50.89 -21.79 -12.80
C LEU A 109 -50.02 -23.03 -13.00
N GLU A 110 -49.59 -23.22 -14.24
CA GLU A 110 -48.69 -24.31 -14.67
C GLU A 110 -47.21 -23.92 -14.55
N ASP A 111 -46.33 -24.92 -14.54
CA ASP A 111 -44.86 -24.75 -14.39
C ASP A 111 -44.25 -23.73 -15.38
N GLN A 112 -44.77 -23.69 -16.61
CA GLN A 112 -44.32 -22.77 -17.66
C GLN A 112 -44.56 -21.29 -17.33
N MET A 113 -45.41 -20.98 -16.36
CA MET A 113 -45.68 -19.61 -15.87
C MET A 113 -44.74 -19.17 -14.75
N PHE A 114 -43.87 -20.07 -14.26
CA PHE A 114 -42.89 -19.78 -13.21
C PHE A 114 -41.45 -19.80 -13.78
N PRO A 115 -40.96 -18.69 -14.37
CA PRO A 115 -39.61 -18.61 -14.91
C PRO A 115 -38.52 -18.85 -13.85
N GLN A 116 -37.38 -19.39 -14.28
CA GLN A 116 -36.20 -19.56 -13.42
C GLN A 116 -35.57 -18.23 -12.99
N GLU A 117 -35.73 -17.18 -13.82
CA GLU A 117 -35.24 -15.83 -13.59
C GLU A 117 -36.22 -14.81 -14.17
N GLY A 118 -36.53 -13.75 -13.43
CA GLY A 118 -37.44 -12.68 -13.86
C GLY A 118 -38.87 -12.79 -13.31
N ILE A 119 -39.85 -12.34 -14.09
CA ILE A 119 -41.26 -12.19 -13.68
C ILE A 119 -42.22 -12.81 -14.70
N PHE A 120 -43.47 -13.01 -14.28
CA PHE A 120 -44.62 -13.04 -15.17
C PHE A 120 -45.26 -11.63 -15.22
N LYS A 121 -45.54 -11.11 -16.42
CA LYS A 121 -46.45 -9.96 -16.66
C LYS A 121 -47.53 -10.42 -17.64
N GLY A 122 -48.79 -10.37 -17.22
CA GLY A 122 -49.92 -10.78 -18.06
C GLY A 122 -51.25 -10.28 -17.51
N HIS A 123 -52.36 -10.88 -17.91
CA HIS A 123 -53.67 -10.61 -17.32
C HIS A 123 -54.48 -11.90 -17.20
N PHE A 124 -55.44 -11.87 -16.29
CA PHE A 124 -56.38 -12.96 -16.01
C PHE A 124 -57.72 -12.57 -16.63
N GLY A 125 -58.47 -13.53 -17.17
CA GLY A 125 -59.67 -13.23 -17.91
C GLY A 125 -60.73 -14.32 -17.85
N LEU A 126 -61.90 -13.96 -18.37
CA LEU A 126 -63.10 -14.77 -18.46
C LEU A 126 -63.61 -14.71 -19.90
N LYS A 127 -63.98 -15.86 -20.45
CA LYS A 127 -64.53 -15.97 -21.81
C LYS A 127 -65.89 -16.66 -21.78
N ASP A 128 -66.92 -16.03 -22.35
CA ASP A 128 -68.27 -16.63 -22.41
C ASP A 128 -68.42 -17.60 -23.60
N GLY A 129 -69.54 -18.34 -23.61
CA GLY A 129 -69.89 -19.25 -24.72
C GLY A 129 -70.18 -18.57 -26.07
N ASN A 130 -70.27 -17.23 -26.11
CA ASN A 130 -70.46 -16.43 -27.33
C ASN A 130 -69.13 -15.86 -27.86
N GLY A 131 -68.02 -16.04 -27.12
CA GLY A 131 -66.70 -15.52 -27.46
C GLY A 131 -66.39 -14.11 -26.91
N ASN A 132 -67.25 -13.53 -26.09
CA ASN A 132 -66.95 -12.29 -25.37
C ASN A 132 -65.83 -12.53 -24.35
N VAL A 133 -64.94 -11.56 -24.21
CA VAL A 133 -63.75 -11.64 -23.33
C VAL A 133 -63.76 -10.47 -22.35
N LEU A 134 -63.66 -10.81 -21.06
CA LEU A 134 -63.48 -9.89 -19.94
C LEU A 134 -62.09 -10.15 -19.35
N THR A 135 -61.38 -9.11 -18.92
CA THR A 135 -60.01 -9.24 -18.37
C THR A 135 -59.80 -8.34 -17.17
N SER A 136 -58.82 -8.68 -16.33
CA SER A 136 -58.34 -7.86 -15.23
C SER A 136 -57.46 -6.69 -15.74
N VAL A 137 -56.97 -5.87 -14.80
CA VAL A 137 -55.71 -5.13 -15.00
C VAL A 137 -54.54 -6.11 -15.18
N ASN A 138 -53.38 -5.64 -15.62
CA ASN A 138 -52.23 -6.55 -15.74
C ASN A 138 -51.81 -7.06 -14.35
N ILE A 139 -51.58 -8.35 -14.23
CA ILE A 139 -51.08 -9.03 -13.04
C ILE A 139 -49.58 -9.32 -13.22
N VAL A 140 -48.81 -8.98 -12.19
CA VAL A 140 -47.36 -9.17 -12.13
C VAL A 140 -47.00 -9.99 -10.91
N PHE A 141 -46.23 -11.06 -11.10
CA PHE A 141 -45.64 -11.82 -9.99
C PHE A 141 -44.22 -12.28 -10.32
N GLU A 142 -43.41 -12.44 -9.26
CA GLU A 142 -42.00 -12.78 -9.34
C GLU A 142 -41.77 -14.13 -8.67
N VAL A 143 -41.05 -15.03 -9.34
CA VAL A 143 -40.76 -16.37 -8.84
C VAL A 143 -39.58 -16.33 -7.90
N LEU A 144 -39.70 -17.00 -6.76
CA LEU A 144 -38.56 -17.19 -5.88
C LEU A 144 -37.69 -18.34 -6.42
N GLY A 145 -36.44 -18.04 -6.76
CA GLY A 145 -35.43 -19.07 -7.01
C GLY A 145 -35.29 -20.04 -5.84
N ASN A 146 -34.60 -21.17 -6.04
CA ASN A 146 -34.45 -22.25 -5.04
C ASN A 146 -33.55 -21.91 -3.83
N ASP A 147 -33.51 -20.64 -3.42
CA ASP A 147 -32.70 -20.13 -2.33
C ASP A 147 -33.52 -20.07 -1.03
N LEU A 148 -33.10 -20.84 -0.03
CA LEU A 148 -33.79 -20.97 1.27
C LEU A 148 -33.47 -19.78 2.19
N ARG A 149 -33.82 -18.56 1.78
CA ARG A 149 -33.58 -17.34 2.58
C ARG A 149 -34.65 -17.14 3.64
N ILE A 150 -34.31 -17.47 4.89
CA ILE A 150 -35.02 -17.00 6.08
C ILE A 150 -34.65 -15.51 6.28
N GLY A 151 -35.65 -14.61 6.26
CA GLY A 151 -35.47 -13.18 6.56
C GLY A 151 -36.08 -12.26 5.51
N ASN A 152 -36.95 -11.34 5.92
CA ASN A 152 -37.64 -10.41 5.02
C ASN A 152 -36.73 -9.28 4.51
N THR A 153 -37.11 -8.72 3.35
CA THR A 153 -36.78 -7.35 2.88
C THR A 153 -35.41 -7.07 2.23
N TYR A 154 -34.99 -7.89 1.25
CA TYR A 154 -33.87 -7.54 0.34
C TYR A 154 -34.29 -7.16 -1.10
N LYS A 155 -35.59 -7.15 -1.45
CA LYS A 155 -36.06 -7.07 -2.86
C LYS A 155 -35.88 -5.74 -3.61
N TYR A 156 -35.41 -4.67 -2.97
CA TYR A 156 -34.98 -3.44 -3.68
C TYR A 156 -33.48 -3.42 -4.03
N TYR A 157 -32.70 -4.42 -3.60
CA TYR A 157 -31.25 -4.40 -3.78
C TYR A 157 -30.74 -5.05 -5.06
N SER A 158 -31.36 -6.11 -5.60
CA SER A 158 -30.77 -6.80 -6.78
C SER A 158 -30.71 -5.87 -7.99
N SER A 159 -31.84 -5.43 -8.56
CA SER A 159 -31.84 -4.66 -9.81
C SER A 159 -30.98 -3.39 -9.78
N ARG A 160 -30.87 -2.72 -8.62
CA ARG A 160 -30.01 -1.55 -8.44
C ARG A 160 -28.54 -1.89 -8.15
N LEU A 161 -28.24 -3.04 -7.54
CA LEU A 161 -26.87 -3.56 -7.47
C LEU A 161 -26.41 -4.12 -8.81
N ASP A 162 -27.30 -4.75 -9.58
CA ASP A 162 -27.05 -5.25 -10.93
C ASP A 162 -26.82 -4.07 -11.91
N SER A 163 -27.57 -2.97 -11.76
CA SER A 163 -27.33 -1.73 -12.52
C SER A 163 -26.04 -1.03 -12.09
N LEU A 164 -25.74 -0.96 -10.78
CA LEU A 164 -24.50 -0.40 -10.26
C LEU A 164 -23.29 -1.26 -10.65
N GLU A 165 -23.38 -2.59 -10.57
CA GLU A 165 -22.33 -3.51 -11.03
C GLU A 165 -22.06 -3.29 -12.52
N ARG A 166 -23.10 -3.12 -13.34
CA ARG A 166 -22.94 -2.83 -14.76
C ARG A 166 -22.37 -1.44 -15.03
N GLU A 167 -22.75 -0.43 -14.24
CA GLU A 167 -22.16 0.91 -14.29
C GLU A 167 -20.69 0.91 -13.87
N TYR A 168 -20.34 0.17 -12.81
CA TYR A 168 -18.97 -0.04 -12.35
C TYR A 168 -18.15 -0.87 -13.34
N GLN A 169 -18.72 -1.90 -13.98
CA GLN A 169 -18.06 -2.65 -15.06
C GLN A 169 -17.75 -1.71 -16.23
N VAL A 170 -18.73 -0.98 -16.76
CA VAL A 170 -18.51 -0.02 -17.87
C VAL A 170 -17.49 1.05 -17.51
N LYS A 171 -17.56 1.65 -16.31
CA LYS A 171 -16.56 2.63 -15.85
C LYS A 171 -15.18 2.02 -15.67
N THR A 172 -15.08 0.78 -15.18
CA THR A 172 -13.81 0.07 -15.00
C THR A 172 -13.20 -0.31 -16.34
N GLU A 173 -13.99 -0.81 -17.29
CA GLU A 173 -13.56 -1.10 -18.66
C GLU A 173 -13.08 0.18 -19.37
N GLN A 174 -13.78 1.30 -19.21
CA GLN A 174 -13.37 2.61 -19.70
C GLN A 174 -12.03 3.05 -19.08
N MET A 175 -11.88 2.94 -17.75
CA MET A 175 -10.63 3.29 -17.05
C MET A 175 -9.45 2.38 -17.43
N VAL A 176 -9.70 1.09 -17.67
CA VAL A 176 -8.70 0.13 -18.17
C VAL A 176 -8.32 0.43 -19.62
N ALA A 177 -9.28 0.80 -20.48
CA ALA A 177 -9.00 1.24 -21.84
C ALA A 177 -8.15 2.52 -21.87
N ASP A 178 -8.53 3.55 -21.11
CA ASP A 178 -7.78 4.80 -20.97
C ASP A 178 -6.37 4.57 -20.38
N GLY A 179 -6.26 3.68 -19.38
CA GLY A 179 -4.99 3.27 -18.79
C GLY A 179 -4.08 2.54 -19.78
N ASN A 180 -4.62 1.59 -20.53
CA ASN A 180 -3.91 0.86 -21.57
C ASN A 180 -3.49 1.80 -22.72
N GLN A 181 -4.31 2.78 -23.09
CA GLN A 181 -3.96 3.79 -24.09
C GLN A 181 -2.80 4.68 -23.62
N LYS A 182 -2.81 5.12 -22.36
CA LYS A 182 -1.70 5.89 -21.75
C LYS A 182 -0.41 5.06 -21.65
N ILE A 183 -0.51 3.79 -21.28
CA ILE A 183 0.64 2.86 -21.27
C ILE A 183 1.19 2.66 -22.69
N ALA A 184 0.34 2.47 -23.69
CA ALA A 184 0.76 2.33 -25.09
C ALA A 184 1.46 3.61 -25.60
N GLN A 185 0.94 4.80 -25.27
CA GLN A 185 1.60 6.08 -25.56
C GLN A 185 2.97 6.17 -24.88
N LEU A 186 3.05 5.86 -23.58
CA LEU A 186 4.31 5.90 -22.82
C LEU A 186 5.36 4.90 -23.37
N ILE A 187 4.93 3.72 -23.83
CA ILE A 187 5.82 2.73 -24.48
C ILE A 187 6.35 3.28 -25.80
N VAL A 188 5.52 3.93 -26.64
CA VAL A 188 5.95 4.53 -27.90
C VAL A 188 6.91 5.69 -27.67
N GLU A 189 6.61 6.56 -26.70
CA GLU A 189 7.47 7.69 -26.31
C GLU A 189 8.83 7.19 -25.76
N THR A 190 8.80 6.24 -24.82
CA THR A 190 10.02 5.63 -24.25
C THR A 190 10.86 4.96 -25.32
N LYS A 191 10.24 4.22 -26.26
CA LYS A 191 10.94 3.61 -27.38
C LYS A 191 11.58 4.66 -28.29
N THR A 192 10.85 5.72 -28.63
CA THR A 192 11.37 6.83 -29.47
C THR A 192 12.57 7.51 -28.81
N ASN A 193 12.51 7.73 -27.49
CA ASN A 193 13.61 8.31 -26.71
C ASN A 193 14.85 7.38 -26.68
N ILE A 194 14.64 6.07 -26.53
CA ILE A 194 15.71 5.05 -26.60
C ILE A 194 16.33 5.00 -28.01
N ASP A 195 15.51 4.91 -29.06
CA ASP A 195 15.97 4.84 -30.44
C ASP A 195 16.77 6.11 -30.83
N THR A 196 16.32 7.30 -30.38
CA THR A 196 17.05 8.57 -30.53
C THR A 196 18.40 8.54 -29.79
N SER A 197 18.42 8.10 -28.52
CA SER A 197 19.66 8.00 -27.74
C SER A 197 20.66 7.00 -28.33
N LEU A 198 20.17 5.87 -28.86
CA LEU A 198 20.99 4.89 -29.57
C LEU A 198 21.53 5.44 -30.90
N GLN A 199 20.75 6.24 -31.63
CA GLN A 199 21.22 6.92 -32.83
C GLN A 199 22.35 7.90 -32.51
N THR A 200 22.17 8.81 -31.55
CA THR A 200 23.23 9.74 -31.11
C THR A 200 24.48 8.99 -30.64
N SER A 201 24.32 7.85 -29.94
CA SER A 201 25.44 7.00 -29.51
C SER A 201 26.20 6.39 -30.69
N ARG A 202 25.50 6.00 -31.77
CA ARG A 202 26.12 5.50 -33.01
C ARG A 202 26.86 6.60 -33.76
N GLU A 203 26.25 7.77 -33.90
CA GLU A 203 26.86 8.95 -34.55
C GLU A 203 28.16 9.37 -33.84
N ASN A 204 28.17 9.36 -32.50
CA ASN A 204 29.37 9.60 -31.70
C ASN A 204 30.46 8.52 -31.90
N LEU A 205 30.07 7.24 -32.01
CA LEU A 205 31.00 6.14 -32.29
C LEU A 205 31.59 6.22 -33.71
N ASP A 206 30.79 6.61 -34.70
CA ASP A 206 31.26 6.80 -36.07
C ASP A 206 32.20 8.01 -36.20
N ALA A 207 31.93 9.10 -35.48
CA ALA A 207 32.85 10.23 -35.36
C ALA A 207 34.20 9.79 -34.74
N LEU A 208 34.18 9.07 -33.61
CA LEU A 208 35.38 8.54 -32.96
C LEU A 208 36.15 7.56 -33.86
N ASN A 209 35.44 6.71 -34.62
CA ASN A 209 36.05 5.84 -35.63
C ASN A 209 36.70 6.63 -36.77
N GLY A 210 36.14 7.79 -37.12
CA GLY A 210 36.74 8.75 -38.05
C GLY A 210 38.07 9.31 -37.53
N GLU A 211 38.11 9.78 -36.28
CA GLU A 211 39.32 10.26 -35.61
C GLU A 211 40.40 9.17 -35.53
N ILE A 212 40.04 7.94 -35.16
CA ILE A 212 40.96 6.80 -35.11
C ILE A 212 41.57 6.52 -36.50
N ARG A 213 40.80 6.64 -37.58
CA ARG A 213 41.31 6.48 -38.96
C ARG A 213 42.27 7.61 -39.34
N ALA A 214 41.96 8.85 -38.99
CA ALA A 214 42.83 10.00 -39.22
C ALA A 214 44.18 9.84 -38.49
N ASN A 215 44.15 9.48 -37.20
CA ASN A 215 45.35 9.23 -36.40
C ASN A 215 46.21 8.09 -36.96
N ARG A 216 45.61 7.03 -37.51
CA ARG A 216 46.35 5.95 -38.19
C ARG A 216 47.03 6.41 -39.48
N ALA A 217 46.36 7.23 -40.29
CA ALA A 217 46.94 7.80 -41.50
C ALA A 217 48.11 8.76 -41.18
N GLU A 218 48.02 9.52 -40.09
CA GLU A 218 49.12 10.36 -39.60
C GLU A 218 50.31 9.52 -39.11
N GLN A 219 50.06 8.45 -38.35
CA GLN A 219 51.11 7.49 -37.97
C GLN A 219 51.81 6.85 -39.17
N GLU A 220 51.06 6.50 -40.22
CA GLU A 220 51.62 5.96 -41.47
C GLU A 220 52.50 7.00 -42.18
N ASN A 221 52.07 8.26 -42.24
CA ASN A 221 52.87 9.36 -42.80
C ASN A 221 54.17 9.59 -42.00
N ILE A 222 54.10 9.61 -40.66
CA ILE A 222 55.28 9.67 -39.79
C ILE A 222 56.22 8.48 -40.04
N SER A 223 55.68 7.28 -40.21
CA SER A 223 56.46 6.08 -40.52
C SER A 223 57.16 6.18 -41.89
N GLN A 224 56.48 6.70 -42.91
CA GLN A 224 57.08 6.97 -44.22
C GLN A 224 58.17 8.05 -44.13
N HIS A 225 57.95 9.10 -43.35
CA HIS A 225 58.93 10.17 -43.15
C HIS A 225 60.19 9.66 -42.43
N LEU A 226 60.02 8.82 -41.39
CA LEU A 226 61.12 8.16 -40.68
C LEU A 226 61.91 7.21 -41.59
N ALA A 227 61.22 6.42 -42.42
CA ALA A 227 61.86 5.56 -43.42
C ALA A 227 62.65 6.40 -44.46
N GLY A 228 62.09 7.53 -44.89
CA GLY A 228 62.77 8.51 -45.74
C GLY A 228 64.05 9.08 -45.09
N THR A 229 63.98 9.45 -43.80
CA THR A 229 65.15 9.92 -43.04
C THR A 229 66.22 8.83 -42.89
N GLN A 230 65.82 7.58 -42.60
CA GLN A 230 66.74 6.44 -42.55
C GLN A 230 67.40 6.18 -43.91
N GLN A 231 66.66 6.33 -45.00
CA GLN A 231 67.21 6.19 -46.35
C GLN A 231 68.14 7.36 -46.71
N GLN A 232 67.89 8.58 -46.23
CA GLN A 232 68.82 9.70 -46.37
C GLN A 232 70.12 9.46 -45.60
N ILE A 233 70.07 8.95 -44.36
CA ILE A 233 71.27 8.57 -43.59
C ILE A 233 72.14 7.58 -44.38
N LYS A 234 71.52 6.55 -45.00
CA LYS A 234 72.21 5.59 -45.87
C LYS A 234 72.73 6.20 -47.18
N ASN A 235 71.94 7.02 -47.86
CA ASN A 235 72.30 7.58 -49.17
C ASN A 235 73.39 8.66 -49.09
N TYR A 236 73.51 9.35 -47.95
CA TYR A 236 74.50 10.41 -47.72
C TYR A 236 75.68 9.96 -46.83
N ASP A 237 75.82 8.65 -46.56
CA ASP A 237 76.93 8.04 -45.83
C ASP A 237 77.17 8.69 -44.45
N ILE A 238 76.08 9.03 -43.74
CA ILE A 238 76.14 9.78 -42.48
C ILE A 238 76.49 8.83 -41.34
N VAL A 239 77.75 8.87 -40.90
CA VAL A 239 78.25 8.08 -39.75
C VAL A 239 77.40 8.33 -38.50
N THR A 240 76.72 7.29 -38.02
CA THR A 240 75.93 7.36 -36.78
C THR A 240 76.82 7.25 -35.53
N ARG A 241 76.31 7.67 -34.36
CA ARG A 241 77.05 7.51 -33.10
C ARG A 241 77.43 6.05 -32.79
N PRO A 242 76.55 5.05 -32.98
CA PRO A 242 76.93 3.64 -32.78
C PRO A 242 78.00 3.15 -33.76
N GLU A 243 77.98 3.59 -35.02
CA GLU A 243 79.01 3.22 -36.01
C GLU A 243 80.35 3.88 -35.67
N PHE A 244 80.35 5.16 -35.28
CA PHE A 244 81.55 5.86 -34.79
C PHE A 244 82.13 5.17 -33.55
N GLN A 245 81.30 4.80 -32.58
CA GLN A 245 81.71 4.07 -31.39
C GLN A 245 82.25 2.68 -31.75
N THR A 246 81.57 1.95 -32.63
CA THR A 246 82.01 0.62 -33.11
C THR A 246 83.34 0.72 -33.86
N GLY A 247 83.56 1.77 -34.65
CA GLY A 247 84.84 2.05 -35.30
C GLY A 247 85.95 2.33 -34.30
N MET A 248 85.67 3.13 -33.26
CA MET A 248 86.59 3.41 -32.15
C MET A 248 86.92 2.13 -31.36
N ASP A 249 85.92 1.31 -31.04
CA ASP A 249 86.08 0.06 -30.30
C ASP A 249 86.78 -1.01 -31.14
N THR A 250 86.55 -1.04 -32.46
CA THR A 250 87.29 -1.89 -33.41
C THR A 250 88.75 -1.47 -33.49
N MET A 251 89.04 -0.16 -33.54
CA MET A 251 90.41 0.36 -33.52
C MET A 251 91.11 0.02 -32.20
N ASN A 252 90.45 0.24 -31.06
CA ASN A 252 90.96 -0.15 -29.74
C ASN A 252 91.19 -1.67 -29.65
N SER A 253 90.27 -2.47 -30.17
CA SER A 253 90.38 -3.93 -30.21
C SER A 253 91.50 -4.41 -31.11
N ALA A 254 91.71 -3.80 -32.28
CA ALA A 254 92.82 -4.11 -33.17
C ALA A 254 94.18 -3.73 -32.58
N ILE A 255 94.26 -2.61 -31.86
CA ILE A 255 95.45 -2.22 -31.09
C ILE A 255 95.72 -3.25 -29.99
N ASN A 256 94.71 -3.60 -29.18
CA ASN A 256 94.82 -4.60 -28.12
C ASN A 256 95.14 -6.00 -28.68
N GLN A 257 94.58 -6.37 -29.84
CA GLN A 257 94.86 -7.64 -30.51
C GLN A 257 96.31 -7.69 -30.99
N ARG A 258 96.81 -6.62 -31.63
CA ARG A 258 98.22 -6.54 -32.05
C ARG A 258 99.19 -6.57 -30.87
N LEU A 259 98.83 -5.94 -29.75
CA LEU A 259 99.56 -6.05 -28.49
C LEU A 259 99.52 -7.48 -27.91
N SER A 260 98.38 -8.18 -27.99
CA SER A 260 98.26 -9.59 -27.56
C SER A 260 98.98 -10.58 -28.47
N GLN A 261 99.16 -10.24 -29.75
CA GLN A 261 99.86 -11.03 -30.75
C GLN A 261 101.37 -10.80 -30.77
N MET A 262 101.88 -9.81 -30.03
CA MET A 262 103.32 -9.77 -29.72
C MET A 262 103.70 -11.10 -29.08
N LYS A 263 104.66 -11.80 -29.68
CA LYS A 263 105.22 -13.03 -29.10
C LYS A 263 106.00 -12.68 -27.84
N THR A 264 105.31 -12.72 -26.70
CA THR A 264 105.84 -12.54 -25.35
C THR A 264 106.67 -13.74 -24.91
N ASN A 265 106.34 -14.93 -25.42
CA ASN A 265 107.15 -16.13 -25.35
C ASN A 265 108.39 -15.97 -26.23
N PRO A 266 109.61 -16.06 -25.68
CA PRO A 266 110.80 -15.83 -26.45
C PRO A 266 111.24 -17.04 -27.28
N ILE A 267 111.83 -16.75 -28.43
CA ILE A 267 112.33 -17.75 -29.39
C ILE A 267 113.83 -17.98 -29.15
N ALA A 268 114.20 -19.17 -28.69
CA ALA A 268 115.61 -19.52 -28.45
C ALA A 268 116.41 -19.69 -29.76
N VAL A 269 117.63 -19.14 -29.79
CA VAL A 269 118.66 -19.27 -30.84
C VAL A 269 120.01 -19.49 -30.14
N ALA A 270 121.02 -20.10 -30.77
CA ALA A 270 122.24 -20.45 -30.04
C ALA A 270 123.06 -19.22 -29.62
N ASN A 271 123.15 -18.21 -30.48
CA ASN A 271 123.86 -16.95 -30.25
C ASN A 271 123.38 -15.84 -31.21
N ALA A 272 123.86 -14.61 -31.02
CA ALA A 272 123.42 -13.43 -31.80
C ALA A 272 123.80 -13.48 -33.30
N GLY A 273 124.83 -14.23 -33.70
CA GLY A 273 125.20 -14.42 -35.10
C GLY A 273 124.28 -15.38 -35.85
N GLU A 274 123.71 -16.36 -35.16
CA GLU A 274 122.69 -17.25 -35.72
C GLU A 274 121.36 -16.50 -35.89
N LEU A 275 120.99 -15.63 -34.95
CA LEU A 275 119.79 -14.78 -35.03
C LEU A 275 119.74 -13.98 -36.34
N THR A 276 120.84 -13.30 -36.67
CA THR A 276 120.94 -12.46 -37.88
C THR A 276 121.06 -13.27 -39.16
N THR A 277 121.53 -14.52 -39.09
CA THR A 277 121.66 -15.42 -40.26
C THR A 277 120.32 -16.07 -40.61
N ASN A 278 119.59 -16.57 -39.61
CA ASN A 278 118.29 -17.25 -39.81
C ASN A 278 117.14 -16.26 -40.05
N TYR A 279 117.27 -15.02 -39.58
CA TYR A 279 116.28 -13.95 -39.75
C TYR A 279 116.91 -12.65 -40.29
N PRO A 280 117.45 -12.66 -41.53
CA PRO A 280 118.26 -11.56 -42.08
C PRO A 280 117.46 -10.28 -42.33
N ASN A 281 116.15 -10.40 -42.58
CA ASN A 281 115.23 -9.27 -42.76
C ASN A 281 114.41 -8.96 -41.48
N GLY A 282 114.82 -9.53 -40.34
CA GLY A 282 114.09 -9.43 -39.08
C GLY A 282 112.92 -10.41 -38.95
N ALA A 283 112.37 -10.48 -37.73
CA ALA A 283 111.16 -11.23 -37.42
C ALA A 283 110.47 -10.66 -36.16
N ASP A 284 109.14 -10.68 -36.15
CA ASP A 284 108.34 -10.20 -35.02
C ASP A 284 108.43 -11.15 -33.82
N GLY A 285 108.97 -10.66 -32.71
CA GLY A 285 108.95 -11.35 -31.43
C GLY A 285 110.08 -10.95 -30.49
N ILE A 286 110.04 -11.57 -29.31
CA ILE A 286 111.15 -11.64 -28.38
C ILE A 286 111.97 -12.90 -28.73
N PHE A 287 113.28 -12.79 -28.79
CA PHE A 287 114.22 -13.90 -29.04
C PHE A 287 115.13 -14.06 -27.82
N ILE A 288 115.71 -15.24 -27.57
CA ILE A 288 116.74 -15.46 -26.52
C ILE A 288 117.95 -16.12 -27.12
N THR A 289 119.14 -15.57 -26.92
CA THR A 289 120.39 -16.25 -27.20
C THR A 289 120.71 -17.20 -26.04
N ALA A 290 120.76 -18.50 -26.33
CA ALA A 290 120.86 -19.55 -25.32
C ALA A 290 122.24 -19.62 -24.64
N ASP A 291 123.28 -19.09 -25.28
CA ASP A 291 124.64 -18.98 -24.76
C ASP A 291 124.78 -17.99 -23.58
N THR A 292 124.09 -16.85 -23.65
CA THR A 292 124.11 -15.79 -22.61
C THR A 292 122.82 -15.73 -21.79
N GLY A 293 121.75 -16.35 -22.29
CA GLY A 293 120.39 -16.18 -21.78
C GLY A 293 119.72 -14.87 -22.20
N HIS A 294 120.39 -14.01 -22.98
CA HIS A 294 119.95 -12.65 -23.30
C HIS A 294 118.82 -12.57 -24.33
N LYS A 295 117.97 -11.56 -24.19
CA LYS A 295 116.83 -11.29 -25.06
C LYS A 295 117.17 -10.40 -26.24
N TRP A 296 116.51 -10.62 -27.39
CA TRP A 296 116.67 -9.79 -28.59
C TRP A 296 115.32 -9.46 -29.25
N VAL A 297 115.23 -8.30 -29.91
CA VAL A 297 114.03 -7.83 -30.66
C VAL A 297 114.41 -7.12 -31.96
N TYR A 298 113.56 -7.15 -32.99
CA TYR A 298 113.77 -6.43 -34.25
C TYR A 298 112.91 -5.16 -34.31
N LEU A 299 113.55 -3.99 -34.44
CA LEU A 299 112.88 -2.68 -34.44
C LEU A 299 113.56 -1.73 -35.44
N TYR A 300 112.77 -0.94 -36.17
CA TYR A 300 113.24 0.02 -37.19
C TYR A 300 114.22 -0.55 -38.23
N GLY A 301 114.08 -1.84 -38.58
CA GLY A 301 114.96 -2.51 -39.55
C GLY A 301 116.26 -3.09 -38.97
N ALA A 302 116.40 -3.21 -37.64
CA ALA A 302 117.59 -3.81 -37.02
C ALA A 302 117.30 -4.59 -35.72
N TRP A 303 118.14 -5.58 -35.42
CA TRP A 303 118.11 -6.37 -34.17
C TRP A 303 118.74 -5.61 -32.97
N LYS A 304 118.23 -5.85 -31.75
CA LYS A 304 118.62 -5.19 -30.46
C LYS A 304 118.61 -6.17 -29.27
N ASP A 305 119.62 -6.11 -28.38
CA ASP A 305 119.74 -6.91 -27.12
C ASP A 305 118.96 -6.29 -25.92
N CYS A 306 118.54 -7.11 -24.94
CA CYS A 306 117.52 -6.87 -23.91
C CYS A 306 117.49 -7.78 -22.62
N GLY A 307 118.37 -8.78 -22.35
CA GLY A 307 118.44 -9.53 -21.03
C GLY A 307 117.56 -10.80 -20.78
N ASN A 308 117.54 -11.44 -19.58
CA ASN A 308 117.18 -12.90 -19.41
C ASN A 308 115.69 -13.30 -19.09
N TYR A 309 115.28 -14.62 -19.15
CA TYR A 309 113.85 -15.12 -19.16
C TYR A 309 113.37 -16.33 -18.24
N GLN A 310 113.00 -17.55 -18.75
CA GLN A 310 112.50 -18.86 -18.13
C GLN A 310 111.18 -18.94 -17.26
N ALA A 311 110.43 -20.05 -16.95
CA ALA A 311 110.07 -21.42 -17.51
C ALA A 311 108.95 -22.19 -16.67
N ILE A 312 108.18 -23.21 -17.18
CA ILE A 312 107.01 -23.95 -16.53
C ILE A 312 106.82 -25.46 -16.98
N GLY A 313 106.00 -26.32 -16.29
CA GLY A 313 105.70 -27.79 -16.54
C GLY A 313 104.25 -28.23 -16.96
N ILE A 314 103.83 -29.53 -16.81
CA ILE A 314 102.60 -30.19 -17.43
C ILE A 314 101.83 -31.25 -16.53
N GLU A 315 100.62 -31.67 -16.98
CA GLU A 315 99.43 -32.37 -16.38
C GLU A 315 99.41 -33.93 -16.14
N ASN A 316 98.19 -34.52 -16.04
CA ASN A 316 97.73 -35.70 -15.25
C ASN A 316 96.71 -36.60 -16.02
N SER A 317 96.57 -37.90 -15.71
CA SER A 317 95.75 -38.84 -16.51
C SER A 317 95.17 -40.11 -15.80
N GLU A 318 94.05 -40.00 -15.06
CA GLU A 318 93.31 -41.18 -14.53
C GLU A 318 91.78 -40.95 -14.39
N LEU A 319 90.96 -41.27 -15.42
CA LEU A 319 89.48 -41.11 -15.32
C LEU A 319 88.63 -42.11 -16.14
N ALA A 320 89.22 -43.21 -16.61
CA ALA A 320 88.55 -44.19 -17.47
C ALA A 320 87.45 -45.07 -16.81
N PRO A 321 87.52 -45.52 -15.53
CA PRO A 321 86.62 -46.58 -15.03
C PRO A 321 85.14 -46.20 -14.82
N LEU A 322 84.83 -44.91 -14.62
CA LEU A 322 83.50 -44.49 -14.14
C LEU A 322 82.36 -44.59 -15.17
N LYS A 323 82.66 -44.76 -16.46
CA LYS A 323 81.64 -44.71 -17.53
C LYS A 323 80.75 -45.95 -17.65
N VAL A 324 81.12 -47.09 -17.06
CA VAL A 324 80.49 -48.39 -17.34
C VAL A 324 79.27 -48.70 -16.44
N GLN A 325 79.18 -48.14 -15.23
CA GLN A 325 78.04 -48.40 -14.34
C GLN A 325 76.78 -47.59 -14.69
N ILE A 326 76.94 -46.40 -15.28
CA ILE A 326 75.83 -45.46 -15.54
C ILE A 326 74.81 -46.04 -16.54
N GLN A 327 75.30 -46.67 -17.61
CA GLN A 327 74.45 -47.19 -18.70
C GLN A 327 73.45 -48.28 -18.29
N LYS A 328 73.65 -48.95 -17.14
CA LYS A 328 72.75 -50.01 -16.68
C LYS A 328 71.55 -49.49 -15.88
N GLN A 329 71.65 -48.30 -15.28
CA GLN A 329 70.57 -47.70 -14.49
C GLN A 329 69.59 -46.88 -15.34
N GLU A 330 70.03 -46.35 -16.49
CA GLU A 330 69.16 -45.58 -17.39
C GLU A 330 68.00 -46.40 -17.99
N GLY A 331 68.17 -47.72 -18.17
CA GLY A 331 67.16 -48.58 -18.79
C GLY A 331 65.87 -48.72 -17.98
N GLU A 332 65.97 -49.00 -16.68
CA GLU A 332 64.81 -49.21 -15.79
C GLU A 332 64.09 -47.90 -15.46
N ILE A 333 64.83 -46.78 -15.39
CA ILE A 333 64.28 -45.44 -15.14
C ILE A 333 63.37 -44.99 -16.30
N ASN A 334 63.79 -45.25 -17.55
CA ASN A 334 63.03 -44.86 -18.74
C ASN A 334 61.68 -45.61 -18.86
N GLN A 335 61.63 -46.89 -18.48
CA GLN A 335 60.40 -47.68 -18.50
C GLN A 335 59.37 -47.12 -17.50
N ASN A 336 59.78 -46.92 -16.24
CA ASN A 336 58.92 -46.38 -15.18
C ASN A 336 58.46 -44.93 -15.49
N THR A 337 59.30 -44.14 -16.15
CA THR A 337 58.94 -42.76 -16.53
C THR A 337 57.84 -42.72 -17.60
N ASN A 338 57.83 -43.67 -18.53
CA ASN A 338 56.74 -43.79 -19.52
C ASN A 338 55.41 -44.19 -18.88
N ASP A 339 55.40 -45.17 -17.97
CA ASP A 339 54.17 -45.63 -17.31
C ASP A 339 53.59 -44.55 -16.38
N ILE A 340 54.45 -43.80 -15.67
CA ILE A 340 54.05 -42.61 -14.90
C ILE A 340 53.51 -41.51 -15.83
N GLY A 341 54.12 -41.29 -17.00
CA GLY A 341 53.65 -40.35 -18.01
C GLY A 341 52.25 -40.69 -18.53
N LEU A 342 52.01 -41.95 -18.88
CA LEU A 342 50.70 -42.44 -19.34
C LEU A 342 49.63 -42.33 -18.25
N ASN A 343 49.94 -42.70 -17.01
CA ASN A 343 49.01 -42.55 -15.88
C ASN A 343 48.73 -41.07 -15.56
N SER A 344 49.73 -40.20 -15.62
CA SER A 344 49.54 -38.75 -15.42
C SER A 344 48.67 -38.13 -16.53
N LEU A 345 48.83 -38.59 -17.78
CA LEU A 345 47.95 -38.21 -18.89
C LEU A 345 46.52 -38.74 -18.70
N GLY A 346 46.35 -39.98 -18.22
CA GLY A 346 45.04 -40.55 -17.89
C GLY A 346 44.33 -39.78 -16.76
N ILE A 347 45.06 -39.42 -15.69
CA ILE A 347 44.53 -38.62 -14.58
C ILE A 347 44.18 -37.20 -15.04
N LYS A 348 45.05 -36.56 -15.85
CA LYS A 348 44.73 -35.25 -16.43
C LYS A 348 43.52 -35.30 -17.35
N LYS A 349 43.42 -36.34 -18.20
CA LYS A 349 42.25 -36.55 -19.05
C LYS A 349 40.99 -36.73 -18.22
N ASN A 350 40.98 -37.64 -17.24
CA ASN A 350 39.83 -37.83 -16.35
C ASN A 350 39.47 -36.54 -15.59
N SER A 351 40.45 -35.75 -15.17
CA SER A 351 40.21 -34.46 -14.52
C SER A 351 39.58 -33.42 -15.47
N ILE A 352 40.01 -33.40 -16.73
CA ILE A 352 39.44 -32.54 -17.79
C ILE A 352 38.03 -33.01 -18.19
N ASP A 353 37.84 -34.32 -18.37
CA ASP A 353 36.56 -34.93 -18.71
C ASP A 353 35.53 -34.73 -17.57
N ILE A 354 35.97 -34.73 -16.30
CA ILE A 354 35.13 -34.36 -15.14
C ILE A 354 34.84 -32.86 -15.10
N GLN A 355 35.80 -31.99 -15.43
CA GLN A 355 35.60 -30.53 -15.49
C GLN A 355 34.71 -30.08 -16.67
N ASN A 356 34.63 -30.90 -17.73
CA ASN A 356 33.83 -30.63 -18.93
C ASN A 356 32.44 -31.30 -18.91
N LEU A 357 32.00 -31.88 -17.78
CA LEU A 357 30.62 -32.32 -17.60
C LEU A 357 29.68 -31.10 -17.48
N GLU A 358 29.07 -30.70 -18.59
CA GLU A 358 28.00 -29.69 -18.60
C GLU A 358 26.76 -30.21 -17.83
N GLY A 359 26.65 -29.84 -16.54
CA GLY A 359 25.42 -30.06 -15.76
C GLY A 359 25.62 -30.34 -14.27
N ALA A 360 25.63 -29.28 -13.47
CA ALA A 360 25.23 -29.23 -12.06
C ALA A 360 25.71 -30.36 -11.13
N GLY A 361 26.85 -30.13 -10.44
CA GLY A 361 27.08 -30.76 -9.13
C GLY A 361 28.47 -30.57 -8.54
N HIS A 362 28.66 -31.13 -7.35
CA HIS A 362 29.94 -31.21 -6.65
C HIS A 362 30.09 -32.57 -5.93
N LEU A 363 31.33 -32.98 -5.68
CA LEU A 363 31.65 -34.17 -4.89
C LEU A 363 31.60 -33.84 -3.40
N MET A 364 30.87 -34.65 -2.63
CA MET A 364 30.88 -34.62 -1.16
C MET A 364 31.36 -35.97 -0.60
N ASP A 365 32.18 -35.91 0.45
CA ASP A 365 32.54 -37.08 1.25
C ASP A 365 31.31 -37.69 1.92
N ILE A 366 31.15 -39.01 1.77
CA ILE A 366 30.22 -39.83 2.53
C ILE A 366 31.02 -40.83 3.35
N LEU A 367 30.68 -40.97 4.63
CA LEU A 367 31.09 -42.12 5.43
C LEU A 367 30.01 -43.19 5.31
N LEU A 368 30.37 -44.41 4.95
CA LEU A 368 29.41 -45.52 4.90
C LEU A 368 29.05 -45.94 6.32
N VAL A 369 27.77 -46.23 6.54
CA VAL A 369 27.24 -46.72 7.82
C VAL A 369 26.45 -48.02 7.62
N ASP A 370 26.41 -48.86 8.64
CA ASP A 370 25.54 -50.03 8.69
C ASP A 370 24.07 -49.66 8.96
N ASP A 371 23.17 -50.66 8.94
CA ASP A 371 21.73 -50.49 9.20
C ASP A 371 21.39 -49.98 10.61
N PHE A 372 22.40 -49.90 11.51
CA PHE A 372 22.29 -49.36 12.87
C PHE A 372 22.95 -47.97 13.01
N GLY A 373 23.53 -47.42 11.94
CA GLY A 373 24.16 -46.11 11.90
C GLY A 373 25.64 -46.08 12.32
N ASN A 374 26.29 -47.23 12.54
CA ASN A 374 27.71 -47.28 12.86
C ASN A 374 28.57 -47.13 11.61
N HIS A 375 29.67 -46.37 11.69
CA HIS A 375 30.60 -46.24 10.56
C HIS A 375 31.25 -47.59 10.22
N ILE A 376 31.19 -47.98 8.95
CA ILE A 376 31.89 -49.15 8.44
C ILE A 376 33.39 -48.84 8.38
N THR A 377 34.23 -49.75 8.87
CA THR A 377 35.70 -49.63 8.84
C THR A 377 36.35 -50.80 8.10
N ASP A 378 37.58 -50.60 7.63
CA ASP A 378 38.44 -51.68 7.17
C ASP A 378 39.01 -52.51 8.34
N ASP A 379 39.75 -53.58 8.00
CA ASP A 379 40.40 -54.49 8.97
C ASP A 379 41.46 -53.80 9.86
N TYR A 380 41.82 -52.55 9.57
CA TYR A 380 42.76 -51.73 10.33
C TYR A 380 42.05 -50.63 11.15
N GLY A 381 40.71 -50.54 11.09
CA GLY A 381 39.90 -49.55 11.80
C GLY A 381 39.76 -48.19 11.10
N ASN A 382 40.22 -48.05 9.86
CA ASN A 382 40.02 -46.83 9.07
C ASN A 382 38.58 -46.80 8.54
N ARG A 383 37.91 -45.64 8.60
CA ARG A 383 36.53 -45.50 8.11
C ARG A 383 36.48 -45.64 6.60
N ILE A 384 35.59 -46.50 6.10
CA ILE A 384 35.34 -46.64 4.67
C ILE A 384 34.37 -45.54 4.23
N GLY A 385 34.87 -44.67 3.37
CA GLY A 385 34.10 -43.61 2.75
C GLY A 385 34.04 -43.73 1.23
N GLY A 386 33.27 -42.86 0.62
CA GLY A 386 33.20 -42.66 -0.82
C GLY A 386 32.74 -41.24 -1.14
N TYR A 387 32.58 -40.91 -2.43
CA TYR A 387 32.11 -39.60 -2.86
C TYR A 387 30.71 -39.70 -3.46
N LYS A 388 29.80 -38.79 -3.06
CA LYS A 388 28.53 -38.58 -3.77
C LYS A 388 28.64 -37.38 -4.68
N TRP A 389 28.10 -37.48 -5.89
CA TRP A 389 27.76 -36.31 -6.69
C TRP A 389 26.43 -35.73 -6.17
N LEU A 390 26.44 -34.48 -5.72
CA LEU A 390 25.24 -33.74 -5.34
C LEU A 390 25.02 -32.60 -6.35
N PRO A 391 23.81 -32.44 -6.91
CA PRO A 391 23.52 -31.33 -7.81
C PRO A 391 23.69 -29.98 -7.09
N LEU A 392 24.20 -28.98 -7.81
CA LEU A 392 24.23 -27.61 -7.34
C LEU A 392 22.81 -27.04 -7.38
N THR A 393 22.29 -26.61 -6.24
CA THR A 393 21.00 -25.94 -6.12
C THR A 393 21.17 -24.42 -5.99
N ASP A 394 20.27 -23.65 -6.60
CA ASP A 394 20.26 -22.20 -6.42
C ASP A 394 19.52 -21.81 -5.14
N VAL A 395 20.29 -21.48 -4.10
CA VAL A 395 19.80 -20.94 -2.82
C VAL A 395 19.38 -19.47 -2.90
N THR A 396 19.69 -18.77 -4.00
CA THR A 396 19.36 -17.34 -4.20
C THR A 396 18.10 -17.12 -5.03
N LEU A 397 17.63 -18.13 -5.75
CA LEU A 397 16.48 -18.10 -6.67
C LEU A 397 16.58 -17.05 -7.79
N THR A 398 17.80 -16.76 -8.25
CA THR A 398 18.10 -15.78 -9.31
C THR A 398 18.98 -16.31 -10.44
N GLN A 399 19.53 -17.53 -10.32
CA GLN A 399 20.49 -18.10 -11.27
C GLN A 399 19.78 -18.96 -12.32
N ALA A 400 19.83 -18.52 -13.57
CA ALA A 400 19.28 -19.28 -14.70
C ALA A 400 20.08 -20.57 -14.94
N GLY A 401 19.38 -21.69 -15.14
CA GLY A 401 19.98 -22.99 -15.50
C GLY A 401 20.35 -23.90 -14.32
N LEU A 402 20.15 -23.46 -13.07
CA LEU A 402 20.29 -24.32 -11.88
C LEU A 402 18.92 -24.71 -11.30
N PRO A 403 18.75 -25.95 -10.80
CA PRO A 403 17.58 -26.32 -10.01
C PRO A 403 17.48 -25.47 -8.75
N ALA A 404 16.30 -24.93 -8.44
CA ALA A 404 16.09 -24.13 -7.25
C ALA A 404 16.22 -24.96 -5.97
N ASP A 405 16.81 -24.37 -4.91
CA ASP A 405 16.95 -25.07 -3.64
C ASP A 405 15.61 -25.24 -2.91
N GLY A 406 15.34 -26.44 -2.39
CA GLY A 406 14.05 -26.76 -1.76
C GLY A 406 13.75 -25.96 -0.49
N GLN A 407 14.78 -25.63 0.31
CA GLN A 407 14.60 -24.77 1.48
C GLN A 407 14.40 -23.31 1.05
N ALA A 408 15.23 -22.80 0.12
CA ALA A 408 15.09 -21.45 -0.39
C ALA A 408 13.71 -21.22 -1.04
N VAL A 409 13.21 -22.17 -1.83
CA VAL A 409 11.84 -22.16 -2.39
C VAL A 409 10.79 -22.17 -1.28
N GLY A 410 10.93 -23.01 -0.24
CA GLY A 410 10.01 -23.03 0.89
C GLY A 410 9.96 -21.70 1.66
N GLU A 411 11.11 -21.07 1.88
CA GLU A 411 11.22 -19.75 2.51
C GLU A 411 10.70 -18.63 1.61
N ALA A 412 10.94 -18.69 0.30
CA ALA A 412 10.40 -17.73 -0.67
C ALA A 412 8.88 -17.83 -0.79
N ILE A 413 8.31 -19.05 -0.84
CA ILE A 413 6.86 -19.27 -0.80
C ILE A 413 6.29 -18.72 0.50
N LYS A 414 6.88 -19.03 1.66
CA LYS A 414 6.45 -18.51 2.97
C LYS A 414 6.52 -16.98 3.04
N ASN A 415 7.54 -16.35 2.44
CA ASN A 415 7.65 -14.89 2.36
C ASN A 415 6.65 -14.28 1.35
N ALA A 416 6.35 -14.97 0.26
CA ALA A 416 5.35 -14.55 -0.73
C ALA A 416 3.93 -14.61 -0.14
N THR A 417 3.58 -15.71 0.54
CA THR A 417 2.27 -15.94 1.18
C THR A 417 2.10 -15.21 2.50
N SER A 418 3.18 -14.84 3.20
CA SER A 418 3.07 -14.01 4.42
C SER A 418 2.37 -12.69 4.12
N PHE A 419 1.25 -12.48 4.82
CA PHE A 419 0.56 -11.20 4.82
C PHE A 419 1.48 -10.13 5.44
N LYS A 420 1.64 -9.03 4.71
CA LYS A 420 2.43 -7.84 5.08
C LYS A 420 1.66 -6.62 4.57
N PRO A 421 1.07 -5.77 5.44
CA PRO A 421 0.23 -4.65 5.01
C PRO A 421 0.97 -3.67 4.09
N GLU A 422 2.30 -3.54 4.25
CA GLU A 422 3.15 -2.64 3.45
C GLU A 422 3.14 -3.00 1.95
N LYS A 423 2.99 -4.29 1.61
CA LYS A 423 2.87 -4.74 0.20
C LYS A 423 1.65 -4.15 -0.51
N TYR A 424 0.68 -3.63 0.25
CA TYR A 424 -0.58 -3.05 -0.23
C TYR A 424 -0.65 -1.54 0.05
N GLY A 425 0.48 -0.88 0.36
CA GLY A 425 0.55 0.56 0.60
C GLY A 425 0.07 1.02 1.98
N MET A 426 -0.34 0.10 2.87
CA MET A 426 -0.76 0.44 4.23
C MET A 426 0.48 0.71 5.11
N PRO A 427 0.60 1.88 5.77
CA PRO A 427 1.71 2.15 6.68
C PRO A 427 1.69 1.20 7.88
N VAL A 428 2.85 0.73 8.33
CA VAL A 428 2.95 -0.21 9.48
C VAL A 428 3.84 0.35 10.59
N LEU A 429 3.29 0.36 11.81
CA LEU A 429 3.99 0.67 13.04
C LEU A 429 4.40 -0.64 13.73
N TYR A 430 5.71 -0.83 13.87
CA TYR A 430 6.29 -1.91 14.66
C TYR A 430 6.58 -1.43 16.08
N LEU A 431 6.22 -2.24 17.07
CA LEU A 431 6.47 -2.00 18.49
C LEU A 431 7.14 -3.23 19.11
N TRP A 432 8.21 -3.03 19.89
CA TRP A 432 8.86 -4.10 20.63
C TRP A 432 9.01 -3.72 22.11
N GLY A 433 8.69 -4.68 22.99
CA GLY A 433 8.75 -4.51 24.43
C GLY A 433 8.09 -5.69 25.14
N SER A 434 8.79 -6.31 26.09
CA SER A 434 8.31 -7.47 26.85
C SER A 434 7.04 -7.17 27.67
N ASN A 435 6.92 -5.93 28.16
CA ASN A 435 5.83 -5.51 29.02
C ASN A 435 4.59 -4.95 28.28
N ILE A 436 4.59 -4.85 26.94
CA ILE A 436 3.47 -4.29 26.17
C ILE A 436 2.17 -5.07 26.45
N LEU A 437 2.24 -6.40 26.35
CA LEU A 437 1.11 -7.29 26.59
C LEU A 437 0.73 -7.42 28.08
N SER A 438 1.52 -6.85 29.00
CA SER A 438 1.17 -6.78 30.43
C SER A 438 0.19 -5.64 30.73
N LEU A 439 -0.06 -4.74 29.78
CA LEU A 439 -0.94 -3.57 29.97
C LEU A 439 -2.42 -3.96 29.80
N LYS A 440 -3.07 -4.27 30.91
CA LYS A 440 -4.52 -4.56 30.94
C LYS A 440 -5.39 -3.30 30.97
N ASP A 441 -4.90 -2.23 31.60
CA ASP A 441 -5.66 -1.01 31.85
C ASP A 441 -4.73 0.23 31.98
N LYS A 442 -5.29 1.36 32.44
CA LYS A 442 -4.61 2.66 32.56
C LYS A 442 -3.66 2.78 33.77
N SER A 443 -3.62 1.80 34.68
CA SER A 443 -2.83 1.86 35.94
C SER A 443 -1.31 1.86 35.72
N LYS A 444 -0.84 1.25 34.63
CA LYS A 444 0.60 1.14 34.30
C LYS A 444 0.92 1.99 33.06
N THR A 445 2.01 2.76 33.15
CA THR A 445 2.66 3.42 32.01
C THR A 445 4.07 2.88 31.90
N LEU A 446 4.40 2.30 30.76
CA LEU A 446 5.76 1.87 30.44
C LEU A 446 6.59 3.10 30.08
N LYS A 447 7.83 3.19 30.59
CA LYS A 447 8.71 4.36 30.38
C LYS A 447 10.04 3.93 29.78
N ASN A 448 10.30 4.28 28.52
CA ASN A 448 11.48 3.85 27.76
C ASN A 448 11.63 2.31 27.60
N GLU A 449 10.58 1.52 27.87
CA GLU A 449 10.59 0.04 27.76
C GLU A 449 10.09 -0.46 26.40
N VAL A 450 9.63 0.44 25.53
CA VAL A 450 9.09 0.11 24.20
C VAL A 450 9.93 0.83 23.15
N THR A 451 10.42 0.10 22.16
CA THR A 451 11.01 0.67 20.94
C THR A 451 10.01 0.61 19.79
N TYR A 452 10.17 1.52 18.82
CA TYR A 452 9.31 1.58 17.65
C TYR A 452 10.10 1.72 16.35
N SER A 453 9.51 1.24 15.27
CA SER A 453 9.92 1.54 13.90
C SER A 453 8.68 1.80 13.06
N PHE A 454 8.70 2.87 12.27
CA PHE A 454 7.62 3.24 11.35
C PHE A 454 8.24 3.50 9.97
N PRO A 455 8.54 2.44 9.19
CA PRO A 455 9.36 2.53 7.98
C PRO A 455 8.79 3.49 6.91
N ALA A 456 7.47 3.56 6.78
CA ALA A 456 6.77 4.44 5.84
C ALA A 456 7.12 5.94 6.01
N TYR A 457 7.57 6.34 7.20
CA TYR A 457 7.97 7.73 7.51
C TYR A 457 9.45 7.85 7.87
N GLY A 458 10.24 6.78 7.72
CA GLY A 458 11.68 6.78 8.00
C GLY A 458 12.05 7.04 9.47
N VAL A 459 11.14 6.79 10.42
CA VAL A 459 11.36 7.05 11.85
C VAL A 459 11.42 5.78 12.69
N SER A 460 12.36 5.75 13.62
CA SER A 460 12.52 4.69 14.62
C SER A 460 13.21 5.24 15.86
N GLY A 461 12.96 4.62 17.01
CA GLY A 461 13.48 5.09 18.29
C GLY A 461 12.83 4.44 19.49
N THR A 462 12.81 5.16 20.61
CA THR A 462 12.20 4.73 21.87
C THR A 462 10.88 5.47 22.12
N VAL A 463 9.88 4.77 22.65
CA VAL A 463 8.65 5.37 23.16
C VAL A 463 8.87 5.75 24.63
N GLU A 464 8.99 7.05 24.90
CA GLU A 464 9.23 7.63 26.23
C GLU A 464 8.14 7.25 27.23
N LYS A 465 6.88 7.23 26.77
CA LYS A 465 5.70 6.86 27.56
C LYS A 465 4.73 6.07 26.68
N PHE A 466 4.45 4.84 27.07
CA PHE A 466 3.47 3.97 26.42
C PHE A 466 2.44 3.49 27.44
N LYS A 467 1.15 3.73 27.18
CA LYS A 467 0.05 3.39 28.10
C LYS A 467 -1.25 3.09 27.35
N VAL A 468 -2.16 2.35 27.98
CA VAL A 468 -3.52 2.15 27.46
C VAL A 468 -4.29 3.48 27.44
N GLN A 469 -5.11 3.67 26.41
CA GLN A 469 -5.98 4.83 26.21
C GLN A 469 -7.46 4.40 26.26
N GLY A 470 -8.33 5.33 26.67
CA GLY A 470 -9.79 5.16 26.65
C GLY A 470 -10.47 5.38 28.00
N ALA A 471 -11.77 5.07 28.04
CA ALA A 471 -12.59 4.92 29.24
C ALA A 471 -13.28 3.54 29.19
N SER A 472 -14.41 3.43 28.49
CA SER A 472 -15.09 2.15 28.21
C SER A 472 -14.21 1.19 27.40
N SER A 473 -13.52 1.70 26.36
CA SER A 473 -12.67 0.92 25.47
C SER A 473 -11.46 0.25 26.15
N VAL A 474 -11.16 0.58 27.40
CA VAL A 474 -10.14 -0.11 28.22
C VAL A 474 -10.54 -1.56 28.49
N ALA A 475 -11.85 -1.85 28.61
CA ALA A 475 -12.37 -3.18 28.85
C ALA A 475 -12.33 -4.10 27.60
N LEU A 476 -12.28 -3.53 26.39
CA LEU A 476 -12.24 -4.27 25.14
C LEU A 476 -10.93 -5.07 25.02
N PRO A 477 -10.93 -6.28 24.43
CA PRO A 477 -9.74 -7.15 24.44
C PRO A 477 -8.55 -6.48 23.73
N LYS A 478 -8.76 -5.98 22.50
CA LYS A 478 -7.80 -5.20 21.74
C LYS A 478 -7.76 -3.75 22.26
N LYS A 479 -6.59 -3.33 22.77
CA LYS A 479 -6.43 -2.04 23.46
C LYS A 479 -6.06 -0.91 22.51
N ASN A 480 -6.55 0.29 22.81
CA ASN A 480 -6.00 1.55 22.31
C ASN A 480 -4.75 1.93 23.12
N TYR A 481 -3.79 2.64 22.51
CA TYR A 481 -2.57 3.08 23.20
C TYR A 481 -2.24 4.55 22.92
N THR A 482 -1.76 5.27 23.94
CA THR A 482 -1.06 6.54 23.78
C THR A 482 0.45 6.28 23.72
N LEU A 483 1.12 6.89 22.74
CA LEU A 483 2.57 6.82 22.55
C LEU A 483 3.15 8.23 22.61
N ASN A 484 4.15 8.45 23.46
CA ASN A 484 5.07 9.58 23.36
C ASN A 484 6.37 9.06 22.74
N LEU A 485 6.65 9.44 21.50
CA LEU A 485 7.90 9.10 20.81
C LEU A 485 9.03 10.03 21.27
N ASP A 486 10.26 9.52 21.20
CA ASP A 486 11.51 10.27 21.42
C ASP A 486 11.78 11.37 20.38
N LYS A 487 11.06 11.36 19.25
CA LYS A 487 11.27 12.26 18.11
C LYS A 487 9.95 12.79 17.58
N SER A 488 9.93 14.07 17.23
CA SER A 488 8.82 14.66 16.48
C SER A 488 8.96 14.35 14.99
N PHE A 489 7.89 13.87 14.36
CA PHE A 489 7.82 13.65 12.92
C PHE A 489 6.49 14.14 12.35
N GLN A 490 6.39 14.20 11.02
CA GLN A 490 5.19 14.56 10.30
C GLN A 490 4.90 13.45 9.28
N ALA A 491 3.73 12.81 9.39
CA ALA A 491 3.35 11.69 8.54
C ALA A 491 3.16 12.12 7.07
N PHE A 492 2.43 13.21 6.84
CA PHE A 492 2.22 13.79 5.51
C PHE A 492 2.14 15.32 5.57
N SER A 493 2.29 15.98 4.42
CA SER A 493 2.19 17.44 4.33
C SER A 493 0.87 17.94 4.90
N GLY A 494 0.89 19.08 5.60
CA GLY A 494 -0.29 19.60 6.33
C GLY A 494 -0.58 18.96 7.68
N TYR A 495 -0.24 17.68 7.92
CA TYR A 495 -0.51 17.00 9.21
C TYR A 495 0.26 17.62 10.39
N GLY A 496 1.38 18.31 10.16
CA GLY A 496 2.19 18.93 11.20
C GLY A 496 3.15 17.96 11.91
N LYS A 497 4.14 18.52 12.62
CA LYS A 497 5.13 17.74 13.38
C LYS A 497 4.65 17.52 14.81
N ASN A 498 4.59 16.26 15.27
CA ASN A 498 4.30 15.89 16.65
C ASN A 498 5.12 14.67 17.07
N HIS A 499 5.18 14.39 18.36
CA HIS A 499 5.77 13.19 18.95
C HIS A 499 4.79 12.41 19.83
N LYS A 500 3.66 13.01 20.23
CA LYS A 500 2.61 12.35 21.00
C LYS A 500 1.47 11.95 20.07
N TYR A 501 1.05 10.69 20.13
CA TYR A 501 0.02 10.10 19.26
C TYR A 501 -0.86 9.11 20.01
N VAL A 502 -2.02 8.78 19.43
CA VAL A 502 -2.92 7.74 19.93
C VAL A 502 -3.20 6.75 18.80
N ILE A 503 -2.86 5.48 19.00
CA ILE A 503 -3.36 4.41 18.13
C ILE A 503 -4.68 3.90 18.72
N LYS A 504 -5.79 4.11 18.00
CA LYS A 504 -7.08 3.50 18.35
C LYS A 504 -7.25 2.21 17.58
N ALA A 505 -7.61 1.13 18.28
CA ALA A 505 -7.93 -0.17 17.71
C ALA A 505 -9.29 -0.18 17.00
N ASN A 506 -10.18 0.75 17.38
CA ASN A 506 -11.58 0.82 16.96
C ASN A 506 -12.26 -0.57 17.06
N TYR A 507 -12.03 -1.30 18.15
CA TYR A 507 -12.39 -2.72 18.25
C TYR A 507 -13.90 -3.00 18.11
N THR A 508 -14.77 -2.06 18.49
CA THR A 508 -16.21 -2.16 18.24
C THR A 508 -16.61 -1.71 16.83
N GLU A 509 -15.76 -0.95 16.15
CA GLU A 509 -16.02 -0.20 14.91
C GLU A 509 -15.10 -0.73 13.78
N PRO A 510 -15.49 -1.85 13.13
CA PRO A 510 -14.63 -2.56 12.19
C PRO A 510 -14.45 -1.84 10.85
N SER A 511 -15.25 -0.83 10.51
CA SER A 511 -15.02 0.01 9.34
C SER A 511 -13.76 0.89 9.52
N GLN A 512 -13.30 1.08 10.76
CA GLN A 512 -12.14 1.89 11.15
C GLN A 512 -12.23 3.37 10.75
N ALA A 513 -13.36 3.80 10.20
CA ALA A 513 -13.55 5.09 9.55
C ALA A 513 -14.34 6.07 10.42
N LEU A 514 -15.30 5.57 11.22
CA LEU A 514 -16.13 6.26 12.22
C LEU A 514 -15.55 7.60 12.67
N ASN A 515 -14.60 7.48 13.60
CA ASN A 515 -14.04 8.59 14.36
C ASN A 515 -13.27 9.62 13.50
N VAL A 516 -12.56 9.18 12.46
CA VAL A 516 -11.72 10.09 11.63
C VAL A 516 -12.53 10.74 10.52
N VAL A 517 -13.39 9.98 9.83
CA VAL A 517 -14.25 10.52 8.76
C VAL A 517 -15.29 11.46 9.35
N GLY A 518 -15.92 11.11 10.48
CA GLY A 518 -16.82 12.01 11.20
C GLY A 518 -16.17 13.36 11.55
N ALA A 519 -14.93 13.34 12.04
CA ALA A 519 -14.18 14.54 12.39
C ALA A 519 -13.72 15.38 11.18
N ARG A 520 -13.50 14.74 10.02
CA ARG A 520 -13.25 15.43 8.74
C ARG A 520 -14.51 16.03 8.13
N LEU A 521 -15.67 15.38 8.30
CA LEU A 521 -16.97 15.94 7.91
C LEU A 521 -17.33 17.15 8.77
N TRP A 522 -17.13 17.06 10.10
CA TRP A 522 -17.15 18.22 11.00
C TRP A 522 -16.23 19.35 10.49
N GLY A 523 -15.00 19.01 10.10
CA GLY A 523 -14.07 20.00 9.55
C GLY A 523 -14.55 20.63 8.24
N SER A 524 -15.18 19.84 7.37
CA SER A 524 -15.78 20.32 6.11
C SER A 524 -16.96 21.27 6.36
N ILE A 525 -17.77 21.01 7.41
CA ILE A 525 -18.81 21.94 7.88
C ILE A 525 -18.18 23.27 8.32
N ARG A 526 -17.21 23.24 9.24
CA ARG A 526 -16.55 24.47 9.75
C ARG A 526 -15.82 25.25 8.66
N ALA A 527 -15.24 24.55 7.66
CA ALA A 527 -14.59 25.19 6.52
C ALA A 527 -15.51 26.12 5.71
N THR A 528 -16.83 25.88 5.70
CA THR A 528 -17.79 26.75 4.99
C THR A 528 -18.03 28.11 5.65
N HIS A 529 -17.57 28.33 6.89
CA HIS A 529 -17.58 29.65 7.53
C HIS A 529 -16.40 30.53 7.13
N ARG A 530 -15.38 29.97 6.47
CA ARG A 530 -14.28 30.76 5.91
C ARG A 530 -14.79 31.61 4.76
N THR A 531 -14.76 32.93 4.92
CA THR A 531 -15.07 33.88 3.85
C THR A 531 -13.80 34.54 3.34
N ALA A 532 -13.74 34.85 2.04
CA ALA A 532 -12.57 35.49 1.43
C ALA A 532 -12.53 37.02 1.65
N ASP A 533 -13.55 37.60 2.30
CA ASP A 533 -13.77 39.05 2.36
C ASP A 533 -13.38 39.70 3.71
N THR A 534 -12.99 38.94 4.72
CA THR A 534 -12.46 39.47 5.99
C THR A 534 -11.01 39.96 5.82
N GLY A 535 -10.88 41.16 5.27
CA GLY A 535 -9.62 41.93 5.34
C GLY A 535 -9.23 42.20 6.79
N ILE A 536 -7.92 42.15 7.09
CA ILE A 536 -7.41 42.59 8.39
C ILE A 536 -7.74 44.07 8.54
N LEU A 537 -8.38 44.45 9.66
CA LEU A 537 -8.65 45.84 9.98
C LEU A 537 -7.55 46.41 10.88
N ASN A 538 -7.19 47.66 10.67
CA ASN A 538 -6.39 48.41 11.64
C ASN A 538 -7.25 48.78 12.88
N THR A 539 -6.65 49.43 13.88
CA THR A 539 -7.34 49.85 15.11
C THR A 539 -8.47 50.87 14.91
N ASN A 540 -8.57 51.48 13.73
CA ASN A 540 -9.60 52.45 13.37
C ASN A 540 -10.75 51.83 12.55
N GLY A 541 -10.61 50.56 12.15
CA GLY A 541 -11.56 49.85 11.28
C GLY A 541 -11.25 49.91 9.78
N ASP A 542 -10.12 50.50 9.37
CA ASP A 542 -9.73 50.55 7.95
C ASP A 542 -9.13 49.21 7.50
N GLN A 543 -9.47 48.75 6.29
CA GLN A 543 -8.88 47.55 5.69
C GLN A 543 -7.40 47.76 5.37
N LEU A 544 -6.53 46.84 5.83
CA LEU A 544 -5.14 46.80 5.43
C LEU A 544 -5.01 46.35 3.97
N VAL A 545 -4.12 47.01 3.24
CA VAL A 545 -3.76 46.70 1.85
C VAL A 545 -2.24 46.60 1.68
N ASP A 546 -1.80 45.84 0.67
CA ASP A 546 -0.39 45.82 0.26
C ASP A 546 -0.01 47.08 -0.55
N ASP A 547 1.26 47.20 -0.93
CA ASP A 547 1.80 48.31 -1.73
C ASP A 547 1.15 48.46 -3.14
N LYS A 548 0.30 47.51 -3.54
CA LYS A 548 -0.46 47.51 -4.81
C LYS A 548 -1.96 47.75 -4.60
N GLY A 549 -2.41 47.95 -3.36
CA GLY A 549 -3.82 48.13 -3.01
C GLY A 549 -4.62 46.83 -2.87
N ASN A 550 -3.98 45.65 -2.88
CA ASN A 550 -4.66 44.38 -2.64
C ASN A 550 -4.99 44.25 -1.14
N ARG A 551 -6.23 43.88 -0.80
CA ARG A 551 -6.63 43.59 0.58
C ARG A 551 -5.74 42.52 1.20
N ILE A 552 -5.18 42.81 2.37
CA ILE A 552 -4.52 41.81 3.19
C ILE A 552 -5.63 41.10 3.98
N ILE A 553 -5.95 39.87 3.58
CA ILE A 553 -6.94 39.01 4.25
C ILE A 553 -6.24 38.09 5.26
N ALA A 554 -6.90 37.83 6.39
CA ALA A 554 -6.52 36.77 7.29
C ALA A 554 -7.75 36.19 7.97
N GLU A 555 -7.68 34.89 8.26
CA GLU A 555 -8.61 34.28 9.19
C GLU A 555 -8.33 34.84 10.59
N THR A 556 -9.34 35.43 11.21
CA THR A 556 -9.24 36.02 12.56
C THR A 556 -10.01 35.22 13.60
N ASP A 557 -10.88 34.29 13.17
CA ASP A 557 -11.44 33.30 14.07
C ASP A 557 -10.34 32.31 14.52
N PRO A 558 -10.14 32.13 15.83
CA PRO A 558 -9.04 31.32 16.33
C PRO A 558 -9.25 29.83 16.07
N GLN A 559 -10.50 29.34 16.00
CA GLN A 559 -10.78 27.95 15.65
C GLN A 559 -10.61 27.73 14.14
N LEU A 560 -11.12 28.64 13.30
CA LEU A 560 -10.98 28.56 11.84
C LEU A 560 -9.51 28.65 11.38
N SER A 561 -8.62 29.18 12.22
CA SER A 561 -7.18 29.22 12.00
C SER A 561 -6.44 27.88 12.27
N ILE A 562 -7.08 26.89 12.90
CA ILE A 562 -6.40 25.67 13.39
C ILE A 562 -6.01 24.72 12.25
N GLY A 563 -6.84 24.52 11.23
CA GLY A 563 -6.56 23.59 10.13
C GLY A 563 -7.73 22.68 9.80
N GLY A 564 -7.48 21.60 9.05
CA GLY A 564 -8.51 20.85 8.33
C GLY A 564 -9.66 20.26 9.16
N THR A 565 -9.42 19.89 10.42
CA THR A 565 -10.46 19.35 11.33
C THR A 565 -10.90 20.34 12.41
N TYR A 566 -10.38 21.57 12.41
CA TYR A 566 -10.85 22.68 13.26
C TYR A 566 -10.94 22.33 14.76
N GLY A 567 -9.93 21.63 15.26
CA GLY A 567 -9.85 21.19 16.66
C GLY A 567 -10.50 19.83 16.96
N ALA A 568 -11.05 19.14 15.97
CA ALA A 568 -11.44 17.73 16.07
C ALA A 568 -10.26 16.77 15.74
N VAL A 569 -10.43 15.48 16.03
CA VAL A 569 -9.41 14.45 15.77
C VAL A 569 -9.12 14.29 14.27
N ASP A 570 -7.87 13.97 13.92
CA ASP A 570 -7.47 13.51 12.59
C ASP A 570 -6.55 12.29 12.72
N GLY A 571 -6.45 11.51 11.64
CA GLY A 571 -5.66 10.28 11.61
C GLY A 571 -5.72 9.52 10.28
N PHE A 572 -5.13 8.33 10.27
CA PHE A 572 -5.07 7.46 9.09
C PHE A 572 -4.93 5.99 9.50
N PRO A 573 -5.37 5.02 8.67
CA PRO A 573 -5.26 3.61 9.00
C PRO A 573 -3.81 3.13 8.93
N ILE A 574 -3.44 2.24 9.85
CA ILE A 574 -2.13 1.60 9.95
C ILE A 574 -2.25 0.13 10.31
N GLY A 575 -1.28 -0.69 9.88
CA GLY A 575 -1.05 -1.99 10.50
C GLY A 575 -0.18 -1.84 11.75
N VAL A 576 -0.40 -2.68 12.77
CA VAL A 576 0.46 -2.73 13.96
C VAL A 576 1.07 -4.12 14.10
N TYR A 577 2.37 -4.17 14.37
CA TYR A 577 3.06 -5.38 14.84
C TYR A 577 3.54 -5.17 16.27
N ILE A 578 3.28 -6.13 17.15
CA ILE A 578 3.80 -6.16 18.52
C ILE A 578 4.72 -7.37 18.67
N ASN A 579 5.99 -7.13 19.06
CA ASN A 579 7.00 -8.16 19.23
C ASN A 579 7.16 -9.10 18.01
N GLY A 580 6.99 -8.55 16.80
CA GLY A 580 7.09 -9.29 15.53
C GLY A 580 5.84 -10.07 15.12
N GLN A 581 4.78 -10.08 15.93
CA GLN A 581 3.47 -10.64 15.55
C GLN A 581 2.55 -9.55 15.01
N TYR A 582 1.79 -9.85 13.96
CA TYR A 582 0.75 -8.93 13.48
C TYR A 582 -0.34 -8.82 14.54
N TRP A 583 -0.63 -7.59 14.96
CA TRP A 583 -1.59 -7.29 16.03
C TRP A 583 -2.89 -6.68 15.51
N GLY A 584 -2.99 -6.44 14.20
CA GLY A 584 -4.19 -5.97 13.54
C GLY A 584 -4.13 -4.53 12.99
N ILE A 585 -5.29 -4.06 12.52
CA ILE A 585 -5.53 -2.70 12.03
C ILE A 585 -5.72 -1.74 13.19
N TYR A 586 -5.18 -0.53 13.08
CA TYR A 586 -5.42 0.60 13.98
C TYR A 586 -5.61 1.88 13.16
N THR A 587 -6.16 2.93 13.78
CA THR A 587 -6.01 4.31 13.29
C THR A 587 -4.94 5.04 14.09
N PHE A 588 -4.00 5.68 13.40
CA PHE A 588 -2.92 6.48 13.99
C PHE A 588 -3.38 7.95 14.06
N ASN A 589 -3.78 8.38 15.25
CA ASN A 589 -4.49 9.63 15.46
C ASN A 589 -3.67 10.65 16.25
N ILE A 590 -4.00 11.92 16.03
CA ILE A 590 -3.50 13.04 16.83
C ILE A 590 -4.08 13.00 18.27
N PRO A 591 -3.36 13.49 19.29
CA PRO A 591 -3.83 13.44 20.67
C PRO A 591 -4.85 14.56 20.97
N LYS A 592 -5.76 14.30 21.92
CA LYS A 592 -6.60 15.32 22.55
C LYS A 592 -5.75 16.18 23.50
N ASP A 593 -5.11 17.21 22.98
CA ASP A 593 -4.32 18.19 23.76
C ASP A 593 -4.12 19.52 23.00
N ASP A 594 -3.24 20.37 23.54
CA ASP A 594 -2.83 21.66 22.99
C ASP A 594 -2.50 21.63 21.49
N TRP A 595 -1.82 20.59 21.04
CA TRP A 595 -1.31 20.53 19.68
C TRP A 595 -2.45 20.40 18.65
N MET A 596 -3.49 19.63 18.97
CA MET A 596 -4.67 19.45 18.10
C MET A 596 -5.43 20.76 17.88
N ALA A 597 -5.45 21.64 18.88
CA ALA A 597 -6.06 22.97 18.79
C ALA A 597 -5.05 24.08 18.45
N LYS A 598 -3.80 23.74 18.08
CA LYS A 598 -2.66 24.67 17.89
C LYS A 598 -2.44 25.67 19.04
N MET A 599 -2.83 25.30 20.25
CA MET A 599 -2.64 26.13 21.44
C MET A 599 -1.17 26.09 21.91
N PRO A 600 -0.59 27.20 22.36
CA PRO A 600 0.74 27.20 22.96
C PRO A 600 0.70 26.58 24.36
N LYS A 601 1.59 25.61 24.64
CA LYS A 601 1.71 24.92 25.95
C LYS A 601 1.87 25.86 27.14
N GLU A 602 2.58 26.97 26.95
CA GLU A 602 2.71 28.04 27.93
C GLU A 602 2.38 29.37 27.23
N SER A 603 1.52 30.19 27.85
CA SER A 603 1.21 31.53 27.34
C SER A 603 0.72 32.46 28.43
N LYS A 604 0.79 33.77 28.15
CA LYS A 604 0.08 34.80 28.94
C LYS A 604 -1.41 34.85 28.60
N ASN A 605 -1.79 34.37 27.42
CA ASN A 605 -3.20 34.21 27.05
C ASN A 605 -3.74 32.91 27.66
N LYS A 606 -5.02 32.93 28.00
CA LYS A 606 -5.74 31.82 28.61
C LYS A 606 -6.27 30.89 27.52
N TYR A 607 -5.69 29.71 27.40
CA TYR A 607 -6.17 28.65 26.52
C TYR A 607 -6.60 27.45 27.37
N ALA A 608 -7.73 26.83 27.03
CA ALA A 608 -8.15 25.58 27.66
C ALA A 608 -8.96 24.71 26.70
N ILE A 609 -8.93 23.40 26.97
CA ILE A 609 -9.76 22.38 26.32
C ILE A 609 -10.47 21.61 27.42
N ILE A 610 -11.80 21.62 27.41
CA ILE A 610 -12.65 20.84 28.29
C ILE A 610 -13.33 19.74 27.47
N ASP A 611 -13.26 18.51 27.96
CA ASP A 611 -13.97 17.35 27.42
C ASP A 611 -15.32 17.21 28.11
N THR A 612 -16.35 16.85 27.35
CA THR A 612 -17.69 16.59 27.89
C THR A 612 -17.93 15.09 28.01
N ILE A 613 -18.27 14.63 29.22
CA ILE A 613 -18.29 13.21 29.57
C ILE A 613 -19.73 12.68 29.63
N TRP A 614 -20.66 13.43 30.24
CA TRP A 614 -22.07 13.04 30.41
C TRP A 614 -22.97 14.20 30.87
N THR A 615 -24.26 13.91 31.02
CA THR A 615 -25.24 14.77 31.71
C THR A 615 -25.06 14.71 33.25
N PRO A 616 -25.23 15.81 34.02
CA PRO A 616 -25.84 17.10 33.66
C PRO A 616 -24.88 18.17 33.11
N GLN A 617 -23.59 18.12 33.40
CA GLN A 617 -22.67 19.20 32.99
C GLN A 617 -22.54 19.31 31.47
N GLY A 618 -22.31 18.19 30.78
CA GLY A 618 -22.29 18.13 29.32
C GLY A 618 -23.63 18.44 28.64
N ALA A 619 -24.74 18.43 29.38
CA ALA A 619 -26.04 18.87 28.88
C ALA A 619 -26.30 20.39 29.10
N PHE A 620 -25.34 21.14 29.64
CA PHE A 620 -25.50 22.50 30.15
C PHE A 620 -26.63 22.64 31.20
N LEU A 621 -26.93 21.56 31.95
CA LEU A 621 -27.97 21.54 32.98
C LEU A 621 -27.46 21.92 34.37
N LYS A 622 -26.14 21.96 34.57
CA LYS A 622 -25.50 22.26 35.86
C LYS A 622 -24.06 22.74 35.69
N GLU A 623 -23.59 23.61 36.58
CA GLU A 623 -22.17 23.98 36.71
C GLU A 623 -21.26 22.78 37.03
N THR A 624 -19.97 22.91 36.71
CA THR A 624 -18.93 21.88 36.82
C THR A 624 -17.79 22.27 37.77
N ASN A 625 -17.20 21.27 38.42
CA ASN A 625 -15.95 21.37 39.18
C ASN A 625 -14.69 20.90 38.40
N LEU A 626 -14.85 20.33 37.20
CA LEU A 626 -13.80 19.79 36.30
C LEU A 626 -12.90 18.66 36.82
N LYS A 627 -13.10 18.15 38.05
CA LYS A 627 -12.29 17.07 38.65
C LYS A 627 -13.05 15.76 38.84
N ASP A 628 -14.28 15.86 39.35
CA ASP A 628 -15.13 14.71 39.72
C ASP A 628 -16.57 14.89 39.15
N ASP A 629 -16.74 15.75 38.15
CA ASP A 629 -17.99 16.03 37.45
C ASP A 629 -17.97 15.49 36.01
N GLN A 630 -19.08 15.61 35.28
CA GLN A 630 -19.23 15.09 33.92
C GLN A 630 -18.58 15.96 32.82
N MET A 631 -17.49 16.65 33.18
CA MET A 631 -16.58 17.39 32.29
C MET A 631 -15.15 17.29 32.85
N GLU A 632 -14.16 17.06 31.98
CA GLU A 632 -12.74 16.93 32.37
C GLU A 632 -11.86 17.98 31.66
N LEU A 633 -11.00 18.67 32.41
CA LEU A 633 -10.03 19.62 31.85
C LEU A 633 -8.85 18.88 31.18
N GLN A 634 -8.82 18.84 29.86
CA GLN A 634 -7.78 18.13 29.08
C GLN A 634 -6.51 18.94 28.89
N PHE A 635 -6.65 20.27 28.78
CA PHE A 635 -5.53 21.20 28.62
C PHE A 635 -5.84 22.55 29.25
N CYS A 636 -4.81 23.20 29.79
CA CYS A 636 -4.81 24.59 30.26
C CYS A 636 -3.41 25.18 30.03
N SER A 637 -3.31 26.39 29.48
CA SER A 637 -2.02 27.08 29.24
C SER A 637 -1.33 27.60 30.52
N THR A 638 -1.99 27.51 31.67
CA THR A 638 -1.51 28.02 32.96
C THR A 638 -1.57 26.97 34.06
N LYS A 639 -0.70 27.09 35.06
CA LYS A 639 -0.67 26.21 36.24
C LYS A 639 -1.88 26.38 37.15
N ASP A 640 -2.36 27.61 37.28
CA ASP A 640 -3.69 27.89 37.82
C ASP A 640 -4.74 27.47 36.78
N THR A 641 -5.79 26.81 37.24
CA THR A 641 -6.88 26.25 36.41
C THR A 641 -8.26 26.75 36.85
N ASP A 642 -8.36 27.49 37.95
CA ASP A 642 -9.66 27.94 38.48
C ASP A 642 -10.38 28.86 37.50
N TRP A 643 -9.64 29.70 36.76
CA TRP A 643 -10.25 30.55 35.73
C TRP A 643 -10.97 29.77 34.62
N ALA A 644 -10.52 28.56 34.27
CA ALA A 644 -11.12 27.77 33.19
C ALA A 644 -12.47 27.20 33.63
N LYS A 645 -12.52 26.73 34.89
CA LYS A 645 -13.74 26.32 35.59
C LYS A 645 -14.71 27.49 35.75
N ASP A 646 -14.24 28.65 36.21
CA ASP A 646 -15.09 29.83 36.41
C ASP A 646 -15.65 30.37 35.09
N SER A 647 -14.85 30.36 34.01
CA SER A 647 -15.23 30.77 32.65
C SER A 647 -16.28 29.86 32.03
N VAL A 648 -16.10 28.54 32.08
CA VAL A 648 -17.13 27.61 31.55
C VAL A 648 -18.43 27.67 32.39
N ASN A 649 -18.34 27.93 33.70
CA ASN A 649 -19.50 28.13 34.56
C ASN A 649 -20.20 29.48 34.34
N GLU A 650 -19.51 30.52 33.87
CA GLU A 650 -20.15 31.74 33.35
C GLU A 650 -21.02 31.43 32.12
N LEU A 651 -20.48 30.66 31.16
CA LEU A 651 -21.25 30.19 30.00
C LEU A 651 -22.44 29.32 30.40
N ILE A 652 -22.24 28.32 31.28
CA ILE A 652 -23.32 27.43 31.74
C ILE A 652 -24.44 28.23 32.41
N ARG A 653 -24.11 29.20 33.27
CA ARG A 653 -25.13 30.08 33.89
C ARG A 653 -25.89 30.94 32.89
N ALA A 654 -25.21 31.47 31.86
CA ALA A 654 -25.88 32.19 30.78
C ALA A 654 -26.83 31.27 30.01
N VAL A 655 -26.39 30.07 29.61
CA VAL A 655 -27.24 29.08 28.90
C VAL A 655 -28.44 28.62 29.75
N LEU A 656 -28.25 28.43 31.06
CA LEU A 656 -29.32 28.06 32.00
C LEU A 656 -30.38 29.17 32.20
N ALA A 657 -30.02 30.44 32.05
CA ALA A 657 -30.92 31.56 32.29
C ALA A 657 -32.16 31.54 31.37
N HIS A 658 -33.18 32.28 31.78
CA HIS A 658 -34.39 32.49 30.98
C HIS A 658 -34.27 33.78 30.16
N TYR A 659 -34.67 33.71 28.90
CA TYR A 659 -34.71 34.83 27.96
C TYR A 659 -36.03 34.81 27.21
N ASP A 660 -36.58 35.99 26.94
CA ASP A 660 -37.80 36.15 26.14
C ASP A 660 -37.49 36.48 24.67
N THR A 661 -36.37 37.16 24.39
CA THR A 661 -35.95 37.58 23.05
C THR A 661 -34.60 36.97 22.64
N VAL A 662 -34.37 36.87 21.33
CA VAL A 662 -33.07 36.47 20.76
C VAL A 662 -31.97 37.49 21.05
N ASP A 663 -32.31 38.78 21.10
CA ASP A 663 -31.34 39.86 21.40
C ASP A 663 -30.81 39.76 22.84
N ASP A 664 -31.68 39.46 23.81
CA ASP A 664 -31.26 39.26 25.21
C ASP A 664 -30.40 38.00 25.38
N PHE A 665 -30.77 36.91 24.69
CA PHE A 665 -29.96 35.69 24.64
C PHE A 665 -28.57 35.96 24.04
N ASN A 666 -28.51 36.61 22.89
CA ASN A 666 -27.27 36.95 22.18
C ASN A 666 -26.36 37.86 23.01
N LYS A 667 -26.94 38.88 23.64
CA LYS A 667 -26.20 39.82 24.50
C LYS A 667 -25.53 39.11 25.69
N ALA A 668 -26.10 38.02 26.18
CA ALA A 668 -25.54 37.23 27.27
C ALA A 668 -24.62 36.09 26.80
N VAL A 669 -24.95 35.38 25.73
CA VAL A 669 -24.29 34.13 25.33
C VAL A 669 -23.23 34.32 24.25
N SER A 670 -23.45 35.16 23.22
CA SER A 670 -22.48 35.36 22.14
C SER A 670 -21.09 35.88 22.60
N PRO A 671 -20.94 36.65 23.70
CA PRO A 671 -19.63 36.99 24.27
C PRO A 671 -18.90 35.83 24.97
N LEU A 672 -19.56 34.69 25.17
CA LEU A 672 -19.08 33.52 25.92
C LEU A 672 -19.04 32.25 25.07
N LEU A 673 -19.77 32.20 23.95
CA LEU A 673 -19.88 31.05 23.07
C LEU A 673 -19.88 31.49 21.60
N ASP A 674 -19.16 30.75 20.77
CA ASP A 674 -19.30 30.81 19.33
C ASP A 674 -20.56 30.08 18.87
N LEU A 675 -21.63 30.87 18.64
CA LEU A 675 -22.93 30.35 18.24
C LEU A 675 -22.87 29.57 16.92
N ASP A 676 -22.01 29.97 15.97
CA ASP A 676 -21.83 29.24 14.71
C ASP A 676 -21.29 27.82 14.94
N SER A 677 -20.27 27.66 15.79
CA SER A 677 -19.77 26.32 16.16
C SER A 677 -20.82 25.48 16.89
N ALA A 678 -21.66 26.10 17.72
CA ALA A 678 -22.70 25.40 18.47
C ALA A 678 -23.88 24.98 17.58
N ILE A 679 -24.30 25.84 16.65
CA ILE A 679 -25.32 25.55 15.63
C ILE A 679 -24.82 24.46 14.68
N ASP A 680 -23.58 24.57 14.19
CA ASP A 680 -22.97 23.53 13.36
C ASP A 680 -22.90 22.19 14.10
N TYR A 681 -22.53 22.18 15.39
CA TYR A 681 -22.44 20.94 16.16
C TYR A 681 -23.81 20.31 16.41
N TYR A 682 -24.83 21.14 16.66
CA TYR A 682 -26.20 20.69 16.81
C TYR A 682 -26.71 20.04 15.50
N ILE A 683 -26.55 20.74 14.37
CA ILE A 683 -26.92 20.23 13.05
C ILE A 683 -26.14 18.96 12.72
N PHE A 684 -24.82 18.95 12.91
CA PHE A 684 -23.98 17.79 12.67
C PHE A 684 -24.49 16.57 13.45
N SER A 685 -24.78 16.73 14.74
CA SER A 685 -25.27 15.64 15.60
C SER A 685 -26.63 15.10 15.15
N VAL A 686 -27.52 15.96 14.62
CA VAL A 686 -28.79 15.53 14.00
C VAL A 686 -28.55 14.85 12.64
N LEU A 687 -27.64 15.35 11.81
CA LEU A 687 -27.35 14.77 10.48
C LEU A 687 -26.73 13.37 10.59
N VAL A 688 -25.77 13.18 11.50
CA VAL A 688 -25.05 11.91 11.66
C VAL A 688 -25.61 11.03 12.78
N ASP A 689 -26.66 11.45 13.48
CA ASP A 689 -27.29 10.70 14.57
C ASP A 689 -26.29 10.34 15.69
N ASN A 690 -25.63 11.39 16.19
CA ASN A 690 -24.71 11.35 17.32
C ASN A 690 -25.54 11.52 18.61
N ASP A 691 -26.14 10.41 19.07
CA ASP A 691 -26.99 10.32 20.26
C ASP A 691 -26.22 10.69 21.54
N ASP A 692 -25.03 10.12 21.75
CA ASP A 692 -24.13 10.53 22.83
C ASP A 692 -23.69 12.01 22.67
N GLY A 693 -23.71 12.55 21.44
CA GLY A 693 -23.49 13.96 21.10
C GLY A 693 -24.38 14.97 21.84
N ILE A 694 -25.49 14.52 22.41
CA ILE A 694 -26.43 15.39 23.13
C ILE A 694 -25.87 15.87 24.48
N PHE A 695 -24.85 15.20 25.05
CA PHE A 695 -24.15 15.68 26.26
C PHE A 695 -22.67 15.28 26.37
N ARG A 696 -22.11 14.63 25.35
CA ARG A 696 -20.69 14.29 25.23
C ARG A 696 -20.27 14.33 23.76
N ASN A 697 -19.14 13.73 23.40
CA ASN A 697 -18.64 13.67 22.01
C ASN A 697 -18.39 15.07 21.39
N TYR A 698 -18.06 16.04 22.23
CA TYR A 698 -17.48 17.31 21.83
C TYR A 698 -16.54 17.87 22.89
N LEU A 699 -15.64 18.72 22.43
CA LEU A 699 -14.74 19.53 23.23
C LEU A 699 -15.21 20.97 23.23
N LEU A 700 -15.11 21.62 24.38
CA LEU A 700 -15.17 23.08 24.48
C LEU A 700 -13.74 23.61 24.47
N GLN A 701 -13.42 24.45 23.49
CA GLN A 701 -12.10 25.05 23.29
C GLN A 701 -12.19 26.57 23.53
N THR A 702 -11.26 27.16 24.27
CA THR A 702 -11.17 28.62 24.42
C THR A 702 -9.75 29.12 24.12
N PHE A 703 -9.67 30.30 23.50
CA PHE A 703 -8.42 30.89 23.00
C PHE A 703 -8.08 32.24 23.65
N ASP A 704 -9.02 32.80 24.41
CA ASP A 704 -8.91 34.03 25.20
C ASP A 704 -9.26 33.81 26.69
N GLY A 705 -9.80 32.64 27.03
CA GLY A 705 -10.27 32.27 28.36
C GLY A 705 -11.69 32.75 28.67
N LYS A 706 -12.43 33.23 27.67
CA LYS A 706 -13.79 33.76 27.81
C LYS A 706 -14.76 33.17 26.78
N LYS A 707 -14.44 33.23 25.49
CA LYS A 707 -15.29 32.69 24.42
C LYS A 707 -14.91 31.23 24.16
N TRP A 708 -15.91 30.35 24.19
CA TRP A 708 -15.79 28.91 23.96
C TRP A 708 -16.30 28.53 22.56
N TYR A 709 -15.72 27.47 22.00
CA TYR A 709 -16.01 26.94 20.66
C TYR A 709 -16.22 25.43 20.78
N PHE A 710 -17.23 24.90 20.08
CA PHE A 710 -17.45 23.45 19.96
C PHE A 710 -16.47 22.84 18.96
N ALA A 711 -15.94 21.66 19.26
CA ALA A 711 -15.26 20.80 18.29
C ALA A 711 -15.71 19.34 18.50
N ALA A 712 -16.22 18.70 17.44
CA ALA A 712 -16.71 17.33 17.54
C ALA A 712 -15.59 16.32 17.86
N TYR A 713 -15.87 15.31 18.69
CA TYR A 713 -14.84 14.37 19.15
C TYR A 713 -15.43 12.99 19.51
N ASP A 714 -14.60 11.93 19.53
CA ASP A 714 -15.01 10.55 19.88
C ASP A 714 -16.19 10.03 19.03
N LEU A 715 -16.09 10.20 17.71
CA LEU A 715 -17.15 9.95 16.74
C LEU A 715 -17.15 8.50 16.22
N ASP A 716 -16.92 7.52 17.10
CA ASP A 716 -16.97 6.08 16.74
C ASP A 716 -18.39 5.47 16.89
N SER A 717 -19.36 6.24 17.39
CA SER A 717 -20.79 5.87 17.44
C SER A 717 -21.66 6.93 16.76
N ILE A 718 -21.71 6.86 15.42
CA ILE A 718 -22.52 7.72 14.54
C ILE A 718 -22.98 6.93 13.30
N PHE A 719 -23.82 7.56 12.49
CA PHE A 719 -24.49 7.03 11.28
C PHE A 719 -25.37 5.80 11.58
N GLY A 720 -26.25 5.92 12.57
CA GLY A 720 -27.14 4.83 12.98
C GLY A 720 -26.45 3.76 13.81
N ARG A 721 -25.39 4.14 14.54
CA ARG A 721 -24.75 3.29 15.53
C ARG A 721 -24.87 3.97 16.88
N THR A 722 -25.53 3.33 17.83
CA THR A 722 -25.55 3.77 19.24
C THR A 722 -24.40 3.11 20.02
N PRO A 723 -23.82 3.77 21.03
CA PRO A 723 -22.89 3.13 21.98
C PRO A 723 -23.60 2.14 22.91
N ASP A 724 -24.91 2.26 23.09
CA ASP A 724 -25.72 1.31 23.86
C ASP A 724 -25.94 0.01 23.04
N PHE A 725 -25.71 -1.16 23.65
CA PHE A 725 -25.99 -2.51 23.12
C PHE A 725 -25.29 -3.00 21.83
N LEU A 726 -24.45 -2.20 21.15
CA LEU A 726 -23.90 -2.50 19.80
C LEU A 726 -24.98 -2.56 18.69
N GLU A 727 -26.13 -1.93 18.93
CA GLU A 727 -27.29 -1.95 18.05
C GLU A 727 -27.27 -0.84 16.99
N HIS A 728 -28.21 -0.91 16.04
CA HIS A 728 -28.32 0.02 14.91
C HIS A 728 -29.62 0.82 14.98
N MET A 729 -29.51 2.13 15.15
CA MET A 729 -30.66 3.04 15.15
C MET A 729 -31.25 3.22 13.74
N PRO A 730 -32.58 3.37 13.61
CA PRO A 730 -33.22 3.65 12.34
C PRO A 730 -32.82 5.04 11.82
N ALA A 731 -32.69 5.19 10.49
CA ALA A 731 -32.37 6.49 9.88
C ALA A 731 -33.50 7.53 9.99
N LYS A 732 -34.68 7.14 10.49
CA LYS A 732 -35.88 7.96 10.63
C LYS A 732 -36.29 8.01 12.10
N SER A 733 -36.60 9.19 12.61
CA SER A 733 -37.03 9.39 14.00
C SER A 733 -38.30 10.23 14.06
N ASP A 734 -39.43 9.58 14.32
CA ASP A 734 -40.72 10.25 14.47
C ASP A 734 -41.25 10.14 15.91
N THR A 735 -40.35 10.02 16.90
CA THR A 735 -40.68 9.87 18.33
C THR A 735 -39.82 10.78 19.23
N ASP A 736 -40.23 10.98 20.48
CA ASP A 736 -39.44 11.68 21.49
C ASP A 736 -38.29 10.83 22.08
N ASP A 737 -38.29 9.52 21.81
CA ASP A 737 -37.27 8.58 22.28
C ASP A 737 -36.07 8.56 21.33
N TRP A 738 -35.22 9.57 21.50
CA TRP A 738 -34.09 9.83 20.62
C TRP A 738 -32.92 8.84 20.77
N ARG A 739 -32.88 8.02 21.83
CA ARG A 739 -31.80 7.05 22.07
C ARG A 739 -31.99 5.76 21.29
N ASP A 740 -33.22 5.26 21.21
CA ASP A 740 -33.49 4.00 20.51
C ASP A 740 -34.00 4.26 19.07
N HIS A 741 -34.57 5.45 18.81
CA HIS A 741 -35.20 5.80 17.52
C HIS A 741 -34.49 6.95 16.78
N GLY A 742 -33.38 7.48 17.31
CA GLY A 742 -32.55 8.50 16.68
C GLY A 742 -32.92 9.95 17.02
N VAL A 743 -31.93 10.83 16.90
CA VAL A 743 -31.96 12.26 17.21
C VAL A 743 -32.88 13.04 16.24
N THR A 744 -33.48 14.14 16.69
CA THR A 744 -34.12 15.18 15.85
C THR A 744 -33.83 16.56 16.43
N PHE A 745 -34.18 17.65 15.72
CA PHE A 745 -34.09 19.00 16.28
C PHE A 745 -35.12 19.29 17.39
N GLU A 746 -36.15 18.45 17.54
CA GLU A 746 -37.18 18.65 18.55
C GLU A 746 -36.92 17.81 19.81
N ASN A 747 -36.75 16.50 19.66
CA ASN A 747 -36.77 15.55 20.78
C ASN A 747 -35.58 15.68 21.77
N VAL A 748 -34.43 16.20 21.33
CA VAL A 748 -33.26 16.41 22.20
C VAL A 748 -33.28 17.73 22.99
N THR A 749 -34.22 18.63 22.72
CA THR A 749 -34.31 19.92 23.43
C THR A 749 -34.63 19.75 24.93
N ASN A 750 -35.29 18.66 25.32
CA ASN A 750 -35.49 18.33 26.73
C ASN A 750 -34.24 17.74 27.40
N ALA A 751 -33.26 17.27 26.62
CA ALA A 751 -32.05 16.61 27.12
C ALA A 751 -30.83 17.54 27.20
N ASN A 752 -30.76 18.61 26.40
CA ASN A 752 -29.66 19.58 26.42
C ASN A 752 -30.18 21.04 26.42
N ARG A 753 -29.75 21.82 27.42
CA ARG A 753 -30.22 23.19 27.61
C ARG A 753 -29.76 24.16 26.52
N LEU A 754 -28.55 24.00 25.99
CA LEU A 754 -28.07 24.83 24.89
C LEU A 754 -28.88 24.54 23.61
N MET A 755 -29.09 23.25 23.29
CA MET A 755 -29.87 22.85 22.12
C MET A 755 -31.33 23.37 22.20
N TYR A 756 -31.94 23.39 23.39
CA TYR A 756 -33.22 24.07 23.61
C TYR A 756 -33.16 25.56 23.24
N GLN A 757 -32.17 26.32 23.73
CA GLN A 757 -32.08 27.76 23.45
C GLN A 757 -31.82 28.03 21.97
N LEU A 758 -30.94 27.24 21.34
CA LEU A 758 -30.67 27.30 19.90
C LEU A 758 -31.93 26.99 19.09
N TRP A 759 -32.67 25.93 19.42
CA TRP A 759 -33.92 25.63 18.72
C TRP A 759 -35.02 26.68 18.95
N LYS A 760 -35.07 27.28 20.15
CA LYS A 760 -36.02 28.34 20.48
C LYS A 760 -35.78 29.62 19.67
N PHE A 761 -34.52 30.03 19.51
CA PHE A 761 -34.16 31.36 18.98
C PHE A 761 -33.59 31.35 17.56
N TYR A 762 -33.05 30.22 17.10
CA TYR A 762 -32.33 30.08 15.83
C TYR A 762 -32.94 29.01 14.91
N LYS A 763 -34.22 28.67 15.07
CA LYS A 763 -34.87 27.61 14.28
C LYS A 763 -34.70 27.80 12.77
N ASP A 764 -34.98 28.99 12.27
CA ASP A 764 -34.97 29.26 10.83
C ASP A 764 -33.53 29.29 10.27
N GLU A 765 -32.58 29.82 11.05
CA GLU A 765 -31.14 29.77 10.76
C GLU A 765 -30.62 28.33 10.76
N ILE A 766 -31.01 27.50 11.75
CA ILE A 766 -30.66 26.08 11.84
C ILE A 766 -31.17 25.34 10.61
N LEU A 767 -32.43 25.53 10.22
CA LEU A 767 -33.01 24.86 9.06
C LEU A 767 -32.37 25.34 7.75
N LYS A 768 -32.15 26.64 7.58
CA LYS A 768 -31.44 27.22 6.42
C LYS A 768 -30.01 26.70 6.31
N ARG A 769 -29.27 26.66 7.43
CA ARG A 769 -27.91 26.14 7.52
C ARG A 769 -27.88 24.64 7.22
N THR A 770 -28.82 23.88 7.76
CA THR A 770 -28.99 22.44 7.48
C THR A 770 -29.20 22.20 5.99
N LYS A 771 -30.08 22.96 5.32
CA LYS A 771 -30.30 22.85 3.87
C LYS A 771 -29.02 23.10 3.08
N ALA A 772 -28.29 24.18 3.40
CA ALA A 772 -27.03 24.51 2.75
C ALA A 772 -25.93 23.44 2.96
N LEU A 773 -25.92 22.76 4.11
CA LEU A 773 -25.00 21.66 4.37
C LEU A 773 -25.36 20.40 3.57
N ILE A 774 -26.63 19.96 3.57
CA ILE A 774 -27.05 18.73 2.88
C ILE A 774 -27.13 18.86 1.35
N ASP A 775 -27.11 20.08 0.82
CA ASP A 775 -26.91 20.37 -0.61
C ASP A 775 -25.43 20.46 -0.99
N GLY A 776 -24.52 20.51 -0.01
CA GLY A 776 -23.09 20.76 -0.19
C GLY A 776 -22.23 19.72 0.50
N VAL A 777 -21.45 20.14 1.51
CA VAL A 777 -20.41 19.34 2.19
C VAL A 777 -20.96 18.14 2.99
N MET A 778 -22.26 18.12 3.27
CA MET A 778 -22.99 17.00 3.90
C MET A 778 -24.05 16.42 2.95
N SER A 779 -23.86 16.53 1.63
CA SER A 779 -24.65 15.75 0.67
C SER A 779 -24.36 14.26 0.81
N ASP A 780 -25.29 13.42 0.35
CA ASP A 780 -25.14 11.96 0.32
C ASP A 780 -23.88 11.54 -0.45
N SER A 781 -23.65 12.12 -1.63
CA SER A 781 -22.43 11.89 -2.41
C SER A 781 -21.16 12.36 -1.71
N ALA A 782 -21.17 13.50 -1.00
CA ALA A 782 -19.99 14.01 -0.29
C ALA A 782 -19.61 13.12 0.90
N VAL A 783 -20.59 12.68 1.69
CA VAL A 783 -20.38 11.79 2.82
C VAL A 783 -19.91 10.40 2.37
N ASP A 784 -20.54 9.82 1.34
CA ASP A 784 -20.12 8.53 0.78
C ASP A 784 -18.67 8.58 0.25
N THR A 785 -18.35 9.64 -0.51
CA THR A 785 -16.98 9.88 -1.01
C THR A 785 -15.97 9.97 0.14
N ALA A 786 -16.28 10.70 1.22
CA ALA A 786 -15.39 10.83 2.37
C ALA A 786 -15.10 9.49 3.08
N PHE A 787 -16.08 8.58 3.12
CA PHE A 787 -15.90 7.23 3.62
C PHE A 787 -15.07 6.36 2.67
N VAL A 788 -15.40 6.33 1.38
CA VAL A 788 -14.69 5.56 0.34
C VAL A 788 -13.21 5.99 0.23
N ASP A 789 -12.95 7.29 0.22
CA ASP A 789 -11.59 7.86 0.20
C ASP A 789 -10.78 7.48 1.44
N PHE A 790 -11.42 7.24 2.60
CA PHE A 790 -10.72 6.75 3.77
C PHE A 790 -10.43 5.25 3.66
N VAL A 791 -11.48 4.42 3.48
CA VAL A 791 -11.34 2.95 3.58
C VAL A 791 -10.57 2.32 2.44
N ARG A 792 -10.41 2.97 1.28
CA ARG A 792 -9.54 2.46 0.20
C ARG A 792 -8.07 2.28 0.62
N HIS A 793 -7.65 2.91 1.72
CA HIS A 793 -6.31 2.75 2.31
C HIS A 793 -6.23 1.56 3.30
N ILE A 794 -7.32 0.81 3.46
CA ILE A 794 -7.41 -0.44 4.23
C ILE A 794 -7.55 -1.60 3.21
N PRO A 795 -6.47 -2.34 2.93
CA PRO A 795 -6.52 -3.46 2.00
C PRO A 795 -7.47 -4.55 2.52
N VAL A 796 -8.26 -5.19 1.64
CA VAL A 796 -9.16 -6.30 2.03
C VAL A 796 -8.39 -7.39 2.79
N LYS A 797 -7.19 -7.77 2.32
CA LYS A 797 -6.33 -8.74 3.02
C LYS A 797 -5.86 -8.31 4.41
N ALA A 798 -5.83 -7.01 4.70
CA ALA A 798 -5.56 -6.51 6.06
C ALA A 798 -6.80 -6.66 6.94
N PHE A 799 -7.99 -6.51 6.38
CA PHE A 799 -9.25 -6.78 7.07
C PHE A 799 -9.43 -8.28 7.32
N ASP A 800 -9.13 -9.14 6.35
CA ASP A 800 -9.11 -10.60 6.54
C ASP A 800 -8.17 -10.99 7.69
N ALA A 801 -6.93 -10.47 7.68
CA ALA A 801 -5.95 -10.73 8.73
C ALA A 801 -6.31 -10.09 10.09
N GLU A 802 -7.09 -9.01 10.12
CA GLU A 802 -7.67 -8.46 11.35
C GLU A 802 -8.68 -9.44 11.96
N LEU A 803 -9.54 -10.06 11.13
CA LEU A 803 -10.51 -11.07 11.57
C LEU A 803 -9.83 -12.38 12.02
N ASP A 804 -8.73 -12.79 11.40
CA ASP A 804 -7.94 -13.95 11.85
C ASP A 804 -7.34 -13.75 13.26
N VAL A 805 -6.86 -12.53 13.57
CA VAL A 805 -6.28 -12.20 14.88
C VAL A 805 -7.38 -11.88 15.92
N TRP A 806 -8.48 -11.27 15.49
CA TRP A 806 -9.58 -10.81 16.35
C TRP A 806 -10.95 -11.34 15.87
N PRO A 807 -11.19 -12.66 15.88
CA PRO A 807 -12.40 -13.27 15.31
C PRO A 807 -13.71 -12.94 16.05
N TYR A 808 -13.60 -12.37 17.26
CA TYR A 808 -14.74 -11.93 18.08
C TYR A 808 -15.01 -10.41 17.98
N THR A 809 -14.44 -9.75 16.98
CA THR A 809 -14.77 -8.35 16.65
C THR A 809 -16.24 -8.27 16.26
N PRO A 810 -17.07 -7.46 16.94
CA PRO A 810 -18.52 -7.42 16.70
C PRO A 810 -18.86 -6.79 15.35
N ASN A 811 -20.03 -7.15 14.82
CA ASN A 811 -20.68 -6.52 13.66
C ASN A 811 -19.85 -6.42 12.37
N THR A 812 -18.80 -7.23 12.19
CA THR A 812 -17.85 -7.14 11.06
C THR A 812 -18.48 -7.31 9.67
N SER A 813 -19.60 -8.03 9.57
CA SER A 813 -20.39 -8.18 8.34
C SER A 813 -21.40 -7.04 8.11
N VAL A 814 -21.66 -6.20 9.11
CA VAL A 814 -22.73 -5.18 9.11
C VAL A 814 -22.15 -3.76 9.13
N ASP A 815 -21.10 -3.51 9.92
CA ASP A 815 -20.48 -2.21 10.14
C ASP A 815 -19.44 -1.89 9.06
N ASN A 816 -19.92 -1.84 7.81
CA ASN A 816 -19.15 -1.49 6.62
C ASN A 816 -19.67 -0.18 5.99
N VAL A 817 -18.87 0.40 5.09
CA VAL A 817 -19.21 1.65 4.39
C VAL A 817 -20.54 1.59 3.63
N ASN A 818 -20.93 0.42 3.10
CA ASN A 818 -22.23 0.26 2.44
C ASN A 818 -23.40 0.40 3.43
N ARG A 819 -23.27 -0.02 4.70
CA ARG A 819 -24.30 0.25 5.74
C ARG A 819 -24.35 1.73 6.07
N ILE A 820 -23.20 2.36 6.25
CA ILE A 820 -23.05 3.77 6.63
C ILE A 820 -23.66 4.69 5.56
N GLY A 821 -23.25 4.55 4.30
CA GLY A 821 -23.75 5.36 3.18
C GLY A 821 -25.26 5.16 2.94
N ARG A 822 -25.76 3.91 3.02
CA ARG A 822 -27.20 3.63 2.87
C ARG A 822 -28.04 4.21 4.02
N TRP A 823 -27.55 4.13 5.26
CA TRP A 823 -28.20 4.75 6.40
C TRP A 823 -28.25 6.28 6.20
N TYR A 824 -27.14 6.90 5.79
CA TYR A 824 -27.09 8.34 5.60
C TYR A 824 -27.98 8.84 4.44
N MET A 825 -28.02 8.12 3.32
CA MET A 825 -28.94 8.40 2.21
C MET A 825 -30.41 8.36 2.68
N GLN A 826 -30.80 7.37 3.49
CA GLN A 826 -32.15 7.30 4.07
C GLN A 826 -32.40 8.46 5.05
N ARG A 827 -31.40 8.82 5.86
CA ARG A 827 -31.45 9.95 6.78
C ARG A 827 -31.68 11.26 6.04
N MET A 828 -30.96 11.50 4.95
CA MET A 828 -31.11 12.70 4.13
C MET A 828 -32.47 12.76 3.43
N ALA A 829 -32.98 11.63 2.93
CA ALA A 829 -34.32 11.57 2.34
C ALA A 829 -35.41 11.90 3.37
N TRP A 830 -35.29 11.39 4.60
CA TRP A 830 -36.22 11.67 5.70
C TRP A 830 -36.11 13.13 6.19
N ILE A 831 -34.90 13.68 6.37
CA ILE A 831 -34.70 15.10 6.73
C ILE A 831 -35.29 16.04 5.67
N LYS A 832 -35.06 15.75 4.37
CA LYS A 832 -35.64 16.52 3.26
C LYS A 832 -37.17 16.52 3.32
N ASN A 833 -37.78 15.35 3.53
CA ASN A 833 -39.22 15.23 3.69
C ASN A 833 -39.75 16.01 4.91
N ARG A 834 -39.19 15.76 6.10
CA ARG A 834 -39.68 16.32 7.37
C ARG A 834 -39.53 17.84 7.49
N TYR A 835 -38.45 18.41 6.98
CA TYR A 835 -38.10 19.81 7.24
C TYR A 835 -38.15 20.73 6.02
N PHE A 836 -38.16 20.19 4.79
CA PHE A 836 -38.00 21.00 3.56
C PHE A 836 -39.03 20.74 2.46
N ASN A 837 -39.89 19.70 2.57
CA ASN A 837 -41.00 19.49 1.65
C ASN A 837 -42.27 20.15 2.19
N ASN A 838 -42.49 21.41 1.82
CA ASN A 838 -43.79 22.10 1.88
C ASN A 838 -44.14 22.63 0.48
#